data_AF-A0A168AQN0-F1
#
_entry.id   AF-A0A168AQN0-F1
#
_cell.length_a   1.000
_cell.length_b   1.000
_cell.length_c   1.000
_cell.angle_alpha   90.00
_cell.angle_beta   90.00
_cell.angle_gamma   90.00
#
_symmetry.space_group_name_H-M   'P 1'
#
loop_
_entity.id
_entity.type
_entity.pdbx_description
1 polymer ?
#
loop_
_entity_poly.entity_id
_entity_poly.type
_entity_poly.pdbx_seq_one_letter_code
_entity_poly.pdbx_strand_id
1 'polypeptide(L)'
;MTRRSSGSTDDGDESSPIDPDVLAGEADNRPSGLKSRPLSTRAARRPSNLDWNHAVSSNGNGHTSAKPVTPSSPPLSQSSPTLPATSSGMGHPARHRSHARRFGVGTWSISIFALVTAALGLFLLGGILHSLMMGTSQQDAKGCRMSYMRPSYIHYREFDTEHTRFATKYSLHLYREQGLDDEVKLRGVPVLFIPGNAGSYKQVRPIAAEAASYFYERLQHDGSSLNAGIRNLDFFTVDFNEDITAFHGQTLLDQAEYLNEAIRYILSLYSDPSKVLRDPDLPDPTSVIIIGHSMGGVVARAMLVQSNYQANSINTIITMSAPHARPPVTFDGQIVQIYDEINEYWRRAYTQKWASSNPLWHVTLISIAGGSLDTVVPSDYADIDSLVPETHGFTVYTTGVPTVWTSADHQAIMWCDQFRKVVSQALFDVVDVHRASQTKPRADRMTTFRKRFLSGLEPNAQRTISNGHATTLLMIDENMKHLVPTDQRLVLRQLGTESPPRVHLLPVPPAADPVSKRFSLISNSPLSDVAGSSPLEVLFCTVLTSPAASIPFVATMDFTQSTKVGMKLSCKNAAGDVAVLPASTRHTANPFYRDGEPELVPFSHLRYDAQHFSEYHFVAIIDQADSPLDNFVIAEFRDALDFDQEHNIALGKLLTLGLSFTLPATRPTVVEAKIPAIESSLLAYRLQVDRGACEQNGALFAPMLRQSLQSPYESRYFVNISQAGISLHGVAPYMPPTMAHRATKGVGLEFFSDPTCKAPIKVTVTFDALGSLGKLYMRYRTVFAAFPLLIVTLVLRKQFRVYDETGVFISFSESLDLSLRQSIPLLLLSLTLLATSIGVAPQIDTSRRGCSLLDTISAIDFHRNDLLIGTDDPFFTFMVPLIGIVCIGVCTALHYIILLLTQLFSFVFILFRPRGSTDAANGSAGVASPIFAPSTPRRRMISTAILLLLVSTFIPYQFAYLVACLVQLFTSVRARRIGTVTPSTSNVNYYHYTHSILLLMMWVLPINLPILAVWVRNLAVHWLTPFSSHHNVVSITPFILLVENMTTGRMVPQISSWLRHVTSILLFATALCAAIYGVSHAYLLHYLVNIIAAWLVILHATSTSWASIGAMFEGNADKNKECEIAYLRRAPICILLPSLHLSAAATIIAATGIATATIIAIVTAIDSLIFTCVSRFRKTSGMY
;
A
#
# COMPACT_ATOMS: atom_id res chain seq x y z
N MET A 1 14.05 8.12 16.42
CA MET A 1 14.83 7.88 17.66
C MET A 1 15.97 6.92 17.36
N THR A 2 17.05 6.95 18.14
CA THR A 2 18.22 6.08 17.97
C THR A 2 17.99 4.71 18.61
N ARG A 3 18.24 3.62 17.87
CA ARG A 3 18.37 2.27 18.46
C ARG A 3 19.56 2.24 19.41
N ARG A 4 19.40 1.62 20.57
CA ARG A 4 20.49 0.93 21.28
C ARG A 4 20.25 -0.57 21.20
N SER A 5 21.32 -1.33 21.10
CA SER A 5 21.32 -2.79 21.06
C SER A 5 21.55 -3.36 22.46
N SER A 6 20.80 -4.39 22.81
CA SER A 6 21.15 -5.40 23.82
C SER A 6 21.21 -6.76 23.12
N GLY A 7 22.05 -7.66 23.61
CA GLY A 7 22.25 -8.98 23.03
C GLY A 7 23.13 -9.86 23.91
N SER A 8 23.22 -11.13 23.53
CA SER A 8 23.76 -12.27 24.28
C SER A 8 22.95 -12.69 25.51
N THR A 9 22.59 -13.98 25.47
CA THR A 9 22.34 -14.85 26.61
C THR A 9 23.64 -15.16 27.35
N ASP A 10 23.52 -15.66 28.57
CA ASP A 10 24.34 -16.77 29.08
C ASP A 10 23.51 -17.54 30.14
N ASP A 11 23.80 -18.82 30.37
CA ASP A 11 23.04 -19.73 31.25
C ASP A 11 23.73 -19.93 32.63
N GLY A 12 22.97 -20.34 33.66
CA GLY A 12 23.56 -20.70 34.97
C GLY A 12 22.55 -20.97 36.10
N ASP A 13 22.70 -22.09 36.79
CA ASP A 13 21.80 -22.62 37.82
C ASP A 13 22.19 -22.28 39.29
N GLU A 14 21.36 -22.74 40.22
CA GLU A 14 21.58 -22.99 41.67
C GLU A 14 21.50 -21.85 42.71
N SER A 15 20.35 -21.85 43.40
CA SER A 15 20.21 -21.98 44.86
C SER A 15 20.06 -20.74 45.79
N SER A 16 18.89 -20.74 46.48
CA SER A 16 18.68 -20.43 47.91
C SER A 16 18.58 -18.95 48.39
N PRO A 17 17.91 -18.69 49.55
CA PRO A 17 17.35 -17.37 49.92
C PRO A 17 17.93 -16.76 51.23
N ILE A 18 17.17 -15.88 51.90
CA ILE A 18 17.44 -15.12 53.17
C ILE A 18 18.20 -13.80 52.92
N ASP A 19 17.82 -12.63 53.44
CA ASP A 19 16.56 -12.09 54.01
C ASP A 19 16.54 -10.55 53.81
N PRO A 20 15.41 -9.84 53.99
CA PRO A 20 15.35 -8.38 53.91
C PRO A 20 15.58 -7.69 55.28
N ASP A 21 16.15 -6.47 55.31
CA ASP A 21 15.64 -5.44 56.24
C ASP A 21 16.12 -3.98 56.00
N VAL A 22 15.42 -3.05 56.69
CA VAL A 22 15.87 -1.75 57.25
C VAL A 22 15.96 -0.48 56.35
N LEU A 23 14.85 0.27 56.42
CA LEU A 23 14.70 1.72 56.73
C LEU A 23 15.40 2.83 55.89
N ALA A 24 14.56 3.54 55.11
CA ALA A 24 14.05 4.90 55.39
C ALA A 24 14.92 6.01 56.06
N GLY A 25 14.83 7.21 55.48
CA GLY A 25 15.33 8.52 55.96
C GLY A 25 15.57 9.44 54.74
N GLU A 26 14.75 10.45 54.45
CA GLU A 26 14.75 11.81 55.03
C GLU A 26 16.06 12.63 54.82
N ALA A 27 16.05 13.91 54.43
CA ALA A 27 15.00 14.75 53.82
C ALA A 27 15.58 16.07 53.23
N ASP A 28 14.79 16.72 52.36
CA ASP A 28 14.59 18.18 52.26
C ASP A 28 15.64 19.15 51.62
N ASN A 29 15.15 20.38 51.35
CA ASN A 29 15.82 21.67 51.10
C ASN A 29 16.46 22.02 49.72
N ARG A 30 15.57 22.54 48.87
CA ARG A 30 15.64 23.80 48.07
C ARG A 30 16.42 24.99 48.73
N PRO A 31 16.63 26.17 48.06
CA PRO A 31 16.43 26.55 46.63
C PRO A 31 17.55 27.43 45.98
N SER A 32 17.42 27.64 44.65
CA SER A 32 17.72 28.88 43.87
C SER A 32 19.01 29.71 44.05
N GLY A 33 19.70 29.97 42.93
CA GLY A 33 20.67 31.08 42.80
C GLY A 33 20.85 31.53 41.34
N LEU A 34 20.79 32.84 41.06
CA LEU A 34 20.81 33.40 39.70
C LEU A 34 21.43 34.81 39.66
N LYS A 35 22.68 34.97 39.16
CA LYS A 35 23.24 36.22 38.54
C LYS A 35 24.72 36.16 38.10
N SER A 36 24.95 36.18 36.78
CA SER A 36 25.84 37.09 36.01
C SER A 36 27.32 37.43 36.39
N ARG A 37 28.24 37.10 35.45
CA ARG A 37 29.36 37.95 34.90
C ARG A 37 30.57 38.31 35.81
N PRO A 38 31.67 39.01 35.36
CA PRO A 38 32.03 39.57 34.02
C PRO A 38 33.53 39.39 33.54
N LEU A 39 33.91 40.12 32.46
CA LEU A 39 35.28 40.59 32.02
C LEU A 39 36.24 39.62 31.27
N SER A 40 37.21 40.05 30.42
CA SER A 40 37.30 41.21 29.46
C SER A 40 38.58 41.22 28.57
N THR A 41 38.60 42.09 27.54
CA THR A 41 39.77 42.60 26.73
C THR A 41 40.47 41.64 25.75
N ARG A 42 41.06 42.06 24.60
CA ARG A 42 41.16 43.33 23.78
C ARG A 42 41.70 42.94 22.37
N ALA A 43 41.62 43.71 21.27
CA ALA A 43 40.68 44.74 20.79
C ALA A 43 41.00 45.25 19.36
N ALA A 44 39.95 45.39 18.51
CA ALA A 44 39.87 46.30 17.32
C ALA A 44 40.72 45.96 16.07
N ARG A 45 40.46 46.49 14.84
CA ARG A 45 39.57 47.57 14.31
C ARG A 45 38.99 47.16 12.92
N ARG A 46 38.03 47.83 12.27
CA ARG A 46 36.75 48.51 12.61
C ARG A 46 36.07 48.95 11.27
N PRO A 47 34.75 48.77 11.05
CA PRO A 47 34.06 49.19 9.81
C PRO A 47 33.25 50.50 9.95
N SER A 48 32.65 50.98 8.85
CA SER A 48 31.61 52.04 8.83
C SER A 48 30.69 51.92 7.62
N ASN A 49 29.38 52.12 7.83
CA ASN A 49 28.35 52.31 6.78
C ASN A 49 28.19 53.86 6.50
N LEU A 50 27.15 54.46 5.88
CA LEU A 50 25.74 54.11 5.55
C LEU A 50 25.20 55.14 4.48
N ASP A 51 23.94 54.98 4.06
CA ASP A 51 22.96 56.02 3.62
C ASP A 51 22.77 56.56 2.14
N TRP A 52 21.51 56.39 1.69
CA TRP A 52 20.54 57.14 0.82
C TRP A 52 20.88 57.94 -0.48
N ASN A 53 20.23 57.49 -1.57
CA ASN A 53 19.31 58.16 -2.54
C ASN A 53 19.60 59.50 -3.31
N HIS A 54 18.94 59.56 -4.49
CA HIS A 54 18.52 60.70 -5.35
C HIS A 54 19.44 61.29 -6.45
N ALA A 55 19.18 60.81 -7.68
CA ALA A 55 18.82 61.55 -8.92
C ALA A 55 19.51 62.87 -9.35
N VAL A 56 19.91 62.93 -10.64
CA VAL A 56 19.30 63.78 -11.72
C VAL A 56 20.02 63.53 -13.08
N SER A 57 19.39 63.88 -14.21
CA SER A 57 19.84 63.60 -15.60
C SER A 57 19.76 64.83 -16.54
N SER A 58 20.68 64.96 -17.51
CA SER A 58 20.63 65.84 -18.73
C SER A 58 21.99 65.72 -19.46
N ASN A 59 22.20 65.76 -20.78
CA ASN A 59 21.40 65.77 -22.04
C ASN A 59 22.26 64.99 -23.09
N GLY A 60 21.88 64.59 -24.31
CA GLY A 60 20.78 64.85 -25.27
C GLY A 60 21.40 64.71 -26.69
N ASN A 61 20.78 64.41 -27.85
CA ASN A 61 19.39 64.22 -28.36
C ASN A 61 19.49 63.27 -29.61
N GLY A 62 18.47 62.84 -30.37
CA GLY A 62 17.01 63.04 -30.33
C GLY A 62 16.29 62.34 -31.51
N HIS A 63 14.94 62.47 -31.54
CA HIS A 63 13.93 62.42 -32.64
C HIS A 63 14.31 61.97 -34.09
N THR A 64 13.46 61.30 -34.92
CA THR A 64 12.01 60.99 -34.83
C THR A 64 11.51 59.91 -35.84
N SER A 65 10.49 59.15 -35.43
CA SER A 65 9.27 58.66 -36.15
C SER A 65 9.22 58.05 -37.59
N ALA A 66 8.38 56.99 -37.68
CA ALA A 66 7.41 56.65 -38.76
C ALA A 66 7.74 55.70 -39.94
N LYS A 67 6.70 54.89 -40.24
CA LYS A 67 6.43 53.86 -41.28
C LYS A 67 5.98 54.47 -42.63
N PRO A 68 5.62 53.68 -43.69
CA PRO A 68 6.12 52.39 -44.22
C PRO A 68 6.31 52.43 -45.78
N VAL A 69 6.49 51.27 -46.46
CA VAL A 69 5.82 50.81 -47.73
C VAL A 69 6.66 49.74 -48.48
N THR A 70 5.98 48.79 -49.13
CA THR A 70 6.45 47.72 -50.07
C THR A 70 5.72 47.89 -51.42
N PRO A 71 6.08 47.29 -52.59
CA PRO A 71 6.73 45.97 -52.78
C PRO A 71 7.59 45.83 -54.09
N SER A 72 7.55 44.65 -54.74
CA SER A 72 7.96 44.28 -56.12
C SER A 72 9.38 43.70 -56.32
N SER A 73 9.61 43.08 -57.50
CA SER A 73 10.32 41.79 -57.61
C SER A 73 11.28 41.63 -58.84
N PRO A 74 11.45 40.47 -59.55
CA PRO A 74 12.78 39.98 -59.98
C PRO A 74 13.04 40.13 -61.51
N PRO A 75 14.07 39.48 -62.13
CA PRO A 75 13.97 38.07 -62.57
C PRO A 75 15.31 37.29 -62.65
N LEU A 76 15.30 36.13 -63.32
CA LEU A 76 16.42 35.21 -63.60
C LEU A 76 17.21 35.61 -64.87
N SER A 77 18.37 34.99 -65.07
CA SER A 77 18.87 34.62 -66.41
C SER A 77 19.59 33.27 -66.39
N GLN A 78 19.76 32.64 -67.57
CA GLN A 78 20.33 31.30 -67.76
C GLN A 78 21.53 31.35 -68.71
N SER A 79 22.51 30.45 -68.56
CA SER A 79 23.32 29.96 -69.69
C SER A 79 24.06 28.65 -69.40
N SER A 80 23.94 27.73 -70.35
CA SER A 80 24.87 26.61 -70.64
C SER A 80 25.67 27.00 -71.92
N PRO A 81 26.51 26.15 -72.56
CA PRO A 81 27.04 24.83 -72.18
C PRO A 81 28.57 24.67 -72.41
N THR A 82 29.19 23.60 -71.88
CA THR A 82 30.22 22.82 -72.61
C THR A 82 30.56 21.47 -71.94
N LEU A 83 31.06 20.54 -72.76
CA LEU A 83 31.66 19.23 -72.46
C LEU A 83 32.92 19.11 -73.35
N PRO A 84 33.80 18.08 -73.22
CA PRO A 84 34.01 17.08 -72.15
C PRO A 84 35.48 17.08 -71.64
N ALA A 85 35.83 16.19 -70.70
CA ALA A 85 37.12 15.44 -70.65
C ALA A 85 37.16 14.47 -69.45
N THR A 86 38.07 13.49 -69.48
CA THR A 86 38.23 12.42 -68.47
C THR A 86 39.57 12.46 -67.73
N SER A 87 39.62 11.72 -66.62
CA SER A 87 40.79 11.12 -65.94
C SER A 87 41.42 11.81 -64.70
N SER A 88 41.53 10.99 -63.65
CA SER A 88 42.54 10.97 -62.57
C SER A 88 43.15 12.27 -62.01
N GLY A 89 42.79 12.59 -60.76
CA GLY A 89 43.54 13.50 -59.88
C GLY A 89 43.06 13.42 -58.43
N MET A 90 43.97 13.39 -57.45
CA MET A 90 43.63 13.31 -56.02
C MET A 90 43.19 14.68 -55.47
N GLY A 91 42.12 14.72 -54.66
CA GLY A 91 41.62 15.95 -54.03
C GLY A 91 41.14 15.73 -52.59
N HIS A 92 41.58 16.58 -51.66
CA HIS A 92 41.24 16.48 -50.23
C HIS A 92 39.78 16.90 -49.92
N PRO A 93 39.04 16.14 -49.08
CA PRO A 93 37.77 16.59 -48.49
C PRO A 93 38.00 17.57 -47.33
N ALA A 94 38.46 18.79 -47.63
CA ALA A 94 38.74 19.84 -46.65
C ALA A 94 37.47 20.52 -46.08
N ARG A 95 36.56 19.75 -45.44
CA ARG A 95 35.30 20.30 -44.87
C ARG A 95 34.85 19.81 -43.49
N HIS A 96 35.54 18.87 -42.84
CA HIS A 96 35.12 18.35 -41.52
C HIS A 96 35.70 19.07 -40.27
N ARG A 97 36.62 20.02 -40.42
CA ARG A 97 37.34 20.62 -39.27
C ARG A 97 36.55 21.61 -38.40
N SER A 98 35.35 22.05 -38.82
CA SER A 98 34.56 23.05 -38.10
C SER A 98 33.83 22.52 -36.85
N HIS A 99 33.36 21.27 -36.85
CA HIS A 99 32.59 20.71 -35.72
C HIS A 99 33.44 20.27 -34.52
N ALA A 100 34.72 19.95 -34.74
CA ALA A 100 35.58 19.39 -33.69
C ALA A 100 35.83 20.32 -32.49
N ARG A 101 35.58 21.63 -32.61
CA ARG A 101 35.89 22.64 -31.57
C ARG A 101 34.83 22.83 -30.48
N ARG A 102 33.73 22.06 -30.45
CA ARG A 102 32.72 22.14 -29.37
C ARG A 102 32.69 20.97 -28.37
N PHE A 103 33.35 19.85 -28.65
CA PHE A 103 33.33 18.64 -27.81
C PHE A 103 34.23 18.71 -26.56
N GLY A 104 34.38 19.90 -25.97
CA GLY A 104 35.16 20.17 -24.76
C GLY A 104 34.31 20.47 -23.53
N VAL A 105 33.00 20.21 -23.56
CA VAL A 105 32.11 20.46 -22.43
C VAL A 105 32.37 19.41 -21.34
N GLY A 106 32.69 19.85 -20.13
CA GLY A 106 33.22 18.97 -19.08
C GLY A 106 32.22 17.90 -18.61
N THR A 107 32.74 16.81 -18.02
CA THR A 107 31.95 15.66 -17.49
C THR A 107 30.88 16.01 -16.43
N TRP A 108 30.87 17.25 -15.93
CA TRP A 108 29.91 17.79 -14.97
C TRP A 108 28.88 18.74 -15.59
N SER A 109 29.03 19.08 -16.88
CA SER A 109 28.19 20.05 -17.56
C SER A 109 26.77 19.56 -17.81
N ILE A 110 25.83 20.49 -17.77
CA ILE A 110 24.41 20.30 -18.01
C ILE A 110 23.88 21.56 -18.70
N SER A 111 22.89 21.42 -19.58
CA SER A 111 22.24 22.58 -20.18
C SER A 111 21.34 23.29 -19.14
N ILE A 112 21.11 24.59 -19.33
CA ILE A 112 20.16 25.34 -18.47
C ILE A 112 18.76 24.70 -18.53
N PHE A 113 18.36 24.17 -19.69
CA PHE A 113 17.08 23.48 -19.86
C PHE A 113 16.98 22.20 -19.01
N ALA A 114 17.95 21.29 -19.16
CA ALA A 114 17.98 20.04 -18.38
C ALA A 114 18.14 20.30 -16.88
N LEU A 115 18.91 21.32 -16.49
CA LEU A 115 19.05 21.75 -15.09
C LEU A 115 17.72 22.24 -14.51
N VAL A 116 16.97 23.08 -15.24
CA VAL A 116 15.65 23.58 -14.82
C VAL A 116 14.63 22.44 -14.74
N THR A 117 14.60 21.52 -15.71
CA THR A 117 13.71 20.34 -15.65
C THR A 117 14.04 19.43 -14.46
N ALA A 118 15.33 19.17 -14.20
CA ALA A 118 15.76 18.35 -13.07
C ALA A 118 15.48 19.04 -11.72
N ALA A 119 15.72 20.34 -11.61
CA ALA A 119 15.41 21.13 -10.41
C ALA A 119 13.90 21.16 -10.13
N LEU A 120 13.06 21.30 -11.17
CA LEU A 120 11.60 21.20 -11.04
C LEU A 120 11.16 19.81 -10.57
N GLY A 121 11.72 18.74 -11.14
CA GLY A 121 11.43 17.37 -10.71
C GLY A 121 11.82 17.09 -9.25
N LEU A 122 12.98 17.59 -8.82
CA LEU A 122 13.43 17.47 -7.42
C LEU A 122 12.64 18.37 -6.47
N PHE A 123 12.18 19.55 -6.91
CA PHE A 123 11.29 20.42 -6.14
C PHE A 123 9.91 19.78 -5.94
N LEU A 124 9.34 19.17 -6.99
CA LEU A 124 8.07 18.43 -6.92
C LEU A 124 8.18 17.21 -6.00
N LEU A 125 9.26 16.45 -6.08
CA LEU A 125 9.55 15.36 -5.14
C LEU A 125 9.70 15.87 -3.70
N GLY A 126 10.41 16.98 -3.52
CA GLY A 126 10.53 17.68 -2.24
C GLY A 126 9.17 18.09 -1.68
N GLY A 127 8.26 18.61 -2.50
CA GLY A 127 6.89 18.96 -2.11
C GLY A 127 6.04 17.75 -1.71
N ILE A 128 6.17 16.62 -2.43
CA ILE A 128 5.49 15.35 -2.10
C ILE A 128 5.99 14.81 -0.75
N LEU A 129 7.32 14.75 -0.54
CA LEU A 129 7.92 14.27 0.71
C LEU A 129 7.66 15.23 1.88
N HIS A 130 7.68 16.54 1.64
CA HIS A 130 7.31 17.56 2.63
C HIS A 130 5.84 17.46 3.01
N SER A 131 4.92 17.19 2.07
CA SER A 131 3.52 16.94 2.38
C SER A 131 3.35 15.65 3.20
N LEU A 132 4.06 14.58 2.85
CA LEU A 132 4.06 13.33 3.63
C LEU A 132 4.56 13.51 5.07
N MET A 133 5.53 14.41 5.31
CA MET A 133 6.13 14.65 6.63
C MET A 133 5.47 15.76 7.45
N MET A 134 5.02 16.86 6.82
CA MET A 134 4.40 18.02 7.48
C MET A 134 2.88 18.13 7.25
N GLY A 135 2.25 17.11 6.66
CA GLY A 135 0.80 17.05 6.39
C GLY A 135 -0.07 16.85 7.63
N THR A 136 0.28 17.48 8.76
CA THR A 136 -0.38 17.33 10.07
C THR A 136 -1.87 17.70 10.05
N SER A 137 -2.32 18.51 9.08
CA SER A 137 -3.74 18.84 8.86
C SER A 137 -4.55 17.74 8.15
N GLN A 138 -3.91 16.68 7.66
CA GLN A 138 -4.52 15.57 6.90
C GLN A 138 -4.03 14.18 7.38
N GLN A 139 -3.11 14.14 8.34
CA GLN A 139 -2.74 12.94 9.10
C GLN A 139 -3.68 12.78 10.31
N ASP A 140 -3.91 11.54 10.70
CA ASP A 140 -4.84 11.25 11.80
C ASP A 140 -4.17 11.46 13.16
N ALA A 141 -4.90 12.04 14.11
CA ALA A 141 -4.40 12.20 15.47
C ALA A 141 -4.13 10.81 16.07
N LYS A 142 -2.91 10.58 16.55
CA LYS A 142 -2.56 9.32 17.22
C LYS A 142 -3.33 9.19 18.54
N GLY A 143 -4.17 8.15 18.64
CA GLY A 143 -4.97 7.82 19.82
C GLY A 143 -4.73 6.43 20.41
N CYS A 144 -3.89 5.58 19.79
CA CYS A 144 -3.60 4.24 20.31
C CYS A 144 -2.91 4.32 21.68
N ARG A 145 -3.62 3.91 22.74
CA ARG A 145 -3.11 3.81 24.10
C ARG A 145 -2.25 2.55 24.29
N MET A 146 -1.33 2.61 25.25
CA MET A 146 -0.39 1.51 25.52
C MET A 146 -1.05 0.38 26.32
N SER A 147 -0.88 -0.85 25.85
CA SER A 147 -1.30 -2.08 26.55
C SER A 147 -0.17 -2.71 27.37
N TYR A 148 -0.50 -3.34 28.50
CA TYR A 148 0.44 -4.04 29.39
C TYR A 148 0.01 -5.51 29.58
N MET A 149 0.98 -6.41 29.79
CA MET A 149 0.77 -7.87 29.85
C MET A 149 1.98 -8.58 30.47
N ARG A 150 1.82 -9.85 30.87
CA ARG A 150 2.84 -10.74 31.46
C ARG A 150 2.92 -12.05 30.65
N PRO A 151 3.59 -12.02 29.48
CA PRO A 151 3.52 -13.11 28.50
C PRO A 151 4.44 -14.30 28.85
N SER A 152 3.86 -15.48 29.00
CA SER A 152 4.56 -16.78 28.95
C SER A 152 4.35 -17.43 27.58
N TYR A 153 5.33 -18.23 27.13
CA TYR A 153 5.32 -18.93 25.83
C TYR A 153 5.81 -20.36 25.97
N ILE A 154 5.01 -21.31 25.53
CA ILE A 154 5.28 -22.75 25.68
C ILE A 154 5.51 -23.35 24.29
N HIS A 155 6.74 -23.79 24.04
CA HIS A 155 7.18 -24.34 22.75
C HIS A 155 6.83 -25.83 22.63
N TYR A 156 6.01 -26.20 21.66
CA TYR A 156 5.70 -27.60 21.35
C TYR A 156 6.84 -28.30 20.62
N ARG A 157 7.83 -28.77 21.40
CA ARG A 157 8.96 -29.58 20.89
C ARG A 157 8.53 -30.93 20.28
N GLU A 158 7.33 -31.39 20.59
CA GLU A 158 6.69 -32.58 20.02
C GLU A 158 6.22 -32.36 18.57
N PHE A 159 6.03 -31.11 18.11
CA PHE A 159 5.64 -30.80 16.73
C PHE A 159 6.88 -30.71 15.84
N ASP A 160 7.44 -31.88 15.54
CA ASP A 160 8.79 -32.06 15.04
C ASP A 160 8.85 -32.48 13.54
N THR A 161 9.99 -33.03 13.11
CA THR A 161 10.20 -33.49 11.73
C THR A 161 9.37 -34.72 11.32
N GLU A 162 8.76 -35.46 12.25
CA GLU A 162 7.78 -36.50 11.89
C GLU A 162 6.47 -35.87 11.41
N HIS A 163 6.14 -34.68 11.91
CA HIS A 163 4.94 -33.93 11.58
C HIS A 163 5.11 -33.01 10.36
N THR A 164 6.24 -32.31 10.26
CA THR A 164 6.48 -31.37 9.15
C THR A 164 7.95 -31.14 8.83
N ARG A 165 8.26 -31.11 7.52
CA ARG A 165 9.61 -30.85 6.99
C ARG A 165 10.19 -29.48 7.37
N PHE A 166 9.38 -28.56 7.87
CA PHE A 166 9.82 -27.23 8.32
C PHE A 166 9.99 -27.10 9.84
N ALA A 167 9.84 -28.16 10.64
CA ALA A 167 9.95 -28.08 12.11
C ALA A 167 11.34 -27.63 12.62
N THR A 168 12.39 -27.79 11.82
CA THR A 168 13.73 -27.24 12.10
C THR A 168 13.89 -25.77 11.66
N LYS A 169 12.91 -25.20 10.97
CA LYS A 169 12.90 -23.81 10.46
C LYS A 169 11.88 -22.92 11.17
N TYR A 170 10.72 -23.46 11.54
CA TYR A 170 9.60 -22.77 12.17
C TYR A 170 9.16 -23.52 13.43
N SER A 171 8.69 -22.80 14.46
CA SER A 171 8.26 -23.39 15.74
C SER A 171 6.87 -22.93 16.19
N LEU A 172 6.13 -23.86 16.82
CA LEU A 172 4.78 -23.62 17.33
C LEU A 172 4.81 -23.37 18.84
N HIS A 173 4.17 -22.28 19.27
CA HIS A 173 4.11 -21.85 20.67
C HIS A 173 2.66 -21.65 21.12
N LEU A 174 2.38 -21.92 22.39
CA LEU A 174 1.15 -21.52 23.08
C LEU A 174 1.43 -20.29 23.94
N TYR A 175 0.56 -19.29 23.85
CA TYR A 175 0.55 -18.12 24.73
C TYR A 175 -0.17 -18.45 26.05
N ARG A 176 0.39 -17.98 27.17
CA ARG A 176 -0.20 -18.04 28.50
C ARG A 176 0.02 -16.73 29.25
N GLU A 177 -1.03 -16.15 29.83
CA GLU A 177 -0.93 -14.93 30.64
C GLU A 177 -0.58 -15.28 32.10
N GLN A 178 0.60 -14.83 32.57
CA GLN A 178 1.15 -15.26 33.85
C GLN A 178 0.31 -14.80 35.04
N GLY A 179 -0.17 -15.79 35.81
CA GLY A 179 -1.03 -15.59 36.97
C GLY A 179 -2.53 -15.66 36.68
N LEU A 180 -2.93 -15.85 35.40
CA LEU A 180 -4.33 -16.07 35.00
C LEU A 180 -4.52 -17.48 34.41
N ASP A 181 -3.71 -17.86 33.43
CA ASP A 181 -3.81 -19.18 32.79
C ASP A 181 -3.02 -20.27 33.55
N ASP A 182 -3.50 -21.51 33.45
CA ASP A 182 -2.72 -22.72 33.75
C ASP A 182 -1.75 -22.98 32.59
N GLU A 183 -0.46 -23.01 32.88
CA GLU A 183 0.58 -23.16 31.85
C GLU A 183 0.42 -24.46 31.06
N VAL A 184 0.12 -25.59 31.71
CA VAL A 184 0.29 -26.92 31.08
C VAL A 184 -0.93 -27.38 30.28
N LYS A 185 -2.15 -26.99 30.67
CA LYS A 185 -3.39 -27.60 30.16
C LYS A 185 -4.17 -26.73 29.19
N LEU A 186 -4.70 -27.35 28.13
CA LEU A 186 -5.66 -26.76 27.20
C LEU A 186 -7.07 -26.77 27.83
N ARG A 187 -7.79 -25.66 27.72
CA ARG A 187 -9.10 -25.45 28.40
C ARG A 187 -10.15 -24.76 27.53
N GLY A 188 -9.74 -24.20 26.39
CA GLY A 188 -10.49 -23.24 25.61
C GLY A 188 -10.82 -23.68 24.20
N VAL A 189 -11.08 -22.68 23.36
CA VAL A 189 -11.20 -22.79 21.90
C VAL A 189 -9.85 -22.45 21.26
N PRO A 190 -9.34 -23.24 20.31
CA PRO A 190 -8.07 -22.94 19.64
C PRO A 190 -8.16 -21.72 18.73
N VAL A 191 -7.25 -20.77 18.95
CA VAL A 191 -7.00 -19.60 18.11
C VAL A 191 -5.55 -19.65 17.63
N LEU A 192 -5.29 -19.45 16.33
CA LEU A 192 -3.95 -19.45 15.75
C LEU A 192 -3.59 -18.08 15.18
N PHE A 193 -2.56 -17.44 15.75
CA PHE A 193 -2.02 -16.19 15.26
C PHE A 193 -0.84 -16.38 14.30
N ILE A 194 -0.96 -15.75 13.14
CA ILE A 194 0.02 -15.75 12.05
C ILE A 194 0.68 -14.35 11.98
N PRO A 195 1.98 -14.21 12.28
CA PRO A 195 2.67 -12.92 12.28
C PRO A 195 2.89 -12.34 10.87
N GLY A 196 3.27 -11.06 10.84
CA GLY A 196 3.53 -10.33 9.60
C GLY A 196 4.87 -10.62 8.93
N ASN A 197 5.14 -9.93 7.82
CA ASN A 197 6.44 -9.94 7.15
C ASN A 197 7.54 -9.45 8.10
N ALA A 198 8.56 -10.27 8.34
CA ALA A 198 9.57 -10.03 9.38
C ALA A 198 8.96 -9.67 10.75
N GLY A 199 7.80 -10.27 11.04
CA GLY A 199 7.14 -10.26 12.35
C GLY A 199 7.58 -11.43 13.22
N SER A 200 7.31 -11.32 14.51
CA SER A 200 7.54 -12.37 15.51
C SER A 200 6.20 -12.87 16.05
N TYR A 201 6.12 -14.15 16.40
CA TYR A 201 5.01 -14.75 17.17
C TYR A 201 4.57 -13.88 18.36
N LYS A 202 5.51 -13.16 18.97
CA LYS A 202 5.27 -12.23 20.08
C LYS A 202 4.37 -11.04 19.74
N GLN A 203 3.93 -10.84 18.49
CA GLN A 203 2.94 -9.82 18.14
C GLN A 203 1.53 -10.10 18.69
N VAL A 204 1.14 -11.36 18.96
CA VAL A 204 -0.21 -11.72 19.45
C VAL A 204 -0.51 -11.21 20.86
N ARG A 205 0.54 -11.00 21.67
CA ARG A 205 0.47 -10.85 23.13
C ARG A 205 -0.61 -9.89 23.66
N PRO A 206 -0.90 -8.70 23.06
CA PRO A 206 -1.86 -7.78 23.68
C PRO A 206 -3.30 -8.30 23.55
N ILE A 207 -3.61 -8.99 22.46
CA ILE A 207 -4.93 -9.57 22.20
C ILE A 207 -5.11 -10.83 23.06
N ALA A 208 -4.10 -11.69 23.13
CA ALA A 208 -4.14 -12.89 23.96
C ALA A 208 -4.26 -12.55 25.46
N ALA A 209 -3.47 -11.58 25.95
CA ALA A 209 -3.58 -11.07 27.32
C ALA A 209 -4.96 -10.47 27.61
N GLU A 210 -5.51 -9.65 26.70
CA GLU A 210 -6.86 -9.09 26.88
C GLU A 210 -7.93 -10.17 26.93
N ALA A 211 -7.80 -11.22 26.11
CA ALA A 211 -8.75 -12.32 26.10
C ALA A 211 -8.70 -13.13 27.41
N ALA A 212 -7.50 -13.46 27.90
CA ALA A 212 -7.31 -14.14 29.18
C ALA A 212 -7.86 -13.30 30.35
N SER A 213 -7.50 -12.02 30.44
CA SER A 213 -8.04 -11.08 31.44
C SER A 213 -9.56 -10.97 31.37
N TYR A 214 -10.14 -10.73 30.18
CA TYR A 214 -11.58 -10.57 30.03
C TYR A 214 -12.37 -11.85 30.34
N PHE A 215 -11.80 -13.04 30.05
CA PHE A 215 -12.40 -14.30 30.46
C PHE A 215 -12.35 -14.48 31.98
N TYR A 216 -11.18 -14.28 32.59
CA TYR A 216 -10.96 -14.48 34.02
C TYR A 216 -11.70 -13.46 34.91
N GLU A 217 -11.65 -12.18 34.57
CA GLU A 217 -12.26 -11.11 35.39
C GLU A 217 -13.78 -11.02 35.22
N ARG A 218 -14.34 -11.50 34.09
CA ARG A 218 -15.75 -11.29 33.75
C ARG A 218 -16.50 -12.55 33.34
N LEU A 219 -16.06 -13.24 32.28
CA LEU A 219 -16.89 -14.30 31.66
C LEU A 219 -16.98 -15.58 32.50
N GLN A 220 -15.93 -15.98 33.22
CA GLN A 220 -15.97 -17.17 34.07
C GLN A 220 -16.90 -17.03 35.29
N HIS A 221 -17.28 -15.81 35.64
CA HIS A 221 -18.20 -15.50 36.73
C HIS A 221 -19.64 -15.27 36.26
N ASP A 222 -19.85 -15.14 34.94
CA ASP A 222 -21.18 -15.07 34.32
C ASP A 222 -21.67 -16.46 33.89
N GLY A 223 -22.53 -17.05 34.72
CA GLY A 223 -23.18 -18.32 34.42
C GLY A 223 -24.01 -18.30 33.13
N SER A 224 -24.49 -17.14 32.67
CA SER A 224 -25.22 -17.05 31.39
C SER A 224 -24.28 -17.20 30.19
N SER A 225 -23.11 -16.55 30.20
CA SER A 225 -22.03 -16.76 29.21
C SER A 225 -21.54 -18.21 29.19
N LEU A 226 -21.33 -18.83 30.35
CA LEU A 226 -20.91 -20.23 30.43
C LEU A 226 -21.98 -21.19 29.88
N ASN A 227 -23.27 -20.96 30.19
CA ASN A 227 -24.38 -21.74 29.64
C ASN A 227 -24.61 -21.47 28.14
N ALA A 228 -24.21 -20.30 27.63
CA ALA A 228 -24.22 -19.97 26.20
C ALA A 228 -23.04 -20.57 25.41
N GLY A 229 -22.22 -21.43 26.04
CA GLY A 229 -21.13 -22.13 25.37
C GLY A 229 -19.83 -21.33 25.25
N ILE A 230 -19.66 -20.26 26.03
CA ILE A 230 -18.42 -19.47 26.04
C ILE A 230 -17.40 -20.14 27.00
N ARG A 231 -16.15 -20.23 26.56
CA ARG A 231 -14.98 -20.74 27.32
C ARG A 231 -13.76 -19.87 26.98
N ASN A 232 -12.62 -20.10 27.65
CA ASN A 232 -11.37 -19.37 27.37
C ASN A 232 -10.89 -19.57 25.91
N LEU A 233 -9.90 -18.80 25.47
CA LEU A 233 -9.26 -18.92 24.15
C LEU A 233 -7.81 -19.38 24.32
N ASP A 234 -7.46 -20.52 23.73
CA ASP A 234 -6.08 -21.01 23.72
C ASP A 234 -5.36 -20.42 22.48
N PHE A 235 -4.51 -19.42 22.71
CA PHE A 235 -3.80 -18.69 21.65
C PHE A 235 -2.49 -19.38 21.25
N PHE A 236 -2.56 -20.21 20.21
CA PHE A 236 -1.39 -20.72 19.50
C PHE A 236 -0.80 -19.63 18.60
N THR A 237 0.52 -19.65 18.42
CA THR A 237 1.25 -18.72 17.56
C THR A 237 2.54 -19.33 17.02
N VAL A 238 2.95 -18.95 15.82
CA VAL A 238 4.09 -19.55 15.12
C VAL A 238 5.23 -18.56 14.97
N ASP A 239 6.45 -19.00 15.29
CA ASP A 239 7.67 -18.30 14.95
C ASP A 239 8.18 -18.74 13.57
N PHE A 240 8.19 -17.80 12.62
CA PHE A 240 8.79 -17.98 11.31
C PHE A 240 10.26 -17.54 11.24
N ASN A 241 10.94 -17.38 12.38
CA ASN A 241 12.28 -16.79 12.47
C ASN A 241 12.36 -15.39 11.80
N GLU A 242 11.26 -14.64 11.89
CA GLU A 242 10.97 -13.38 11.19
C GLU A 242 11.29 -13.39 9.67
N ASP A 243 10.88 -14.42 8.95
CA ASP A 243 11.08 -14.53 7.50
C ASP A 243 10.39 -13.40 6.69
N ILE A 244 11.01 -13.01 5.57
CA ILE A 244 10.68 -11.76 4.85
C ILE A 244 9.68 -12.01 3.69
N THR A 245 8.49 -12.51 4.04
CA THR A 245 7.41 -12.96 3.14
C THR A 245 6.95 -11.98 2.07
N ALA A 246 7.07 -10.67 2.27
CA ALA A 246 6.55 -9.65 1.35
C ALA A 246 7.38 -9.49 0.05
N PHE A 247 8.52 -10.18 -0.07
CA PHE A 247 9.42 -10.05 -1.23
C PHE A 247 9.76 -11.39 -1.92
N HIS A 248 9.17 -12.51 -1.49
CA HIS A 248 9.51 -13.84 -2.02
C HIS A 248 8.30 -14.79 -1.94
N GLY A 249 7.80 -15.21 -3.09
CA GLY A 249 6.59 -16.03 -3.21
C GLY A 249 6.68 -17.39 -2.51
N GLN A 250 7.78 -18.12 -2.68
CA GLN A 250 7.90 -19.48 -2.12
C GLN A 250 7.79 -19.49 -0.58
N THR A 251 8.35 -18.49 0.12
CA THR A 251 8.25 -18.41 1.59
C THR A 251 6.80 -18.28 2.07
N LEU A 252 5.91 -17.65 1.28
CA LEU A 252 4.48 -17.56 1.59
C LEU A 252 3.82 -18.96 1.55
N LEU A 253 4.18 -19.77 0.55
CA LEU A 253 3.71 -21.15 0.42
C LEU A 253 4.28 -22.06 1.51
N ASP A 254 5.57 -21.97 1.79
CA ASP A 254 6.25 -22.74 2.85
C ASP A 254 5.58 -22.52 4.22
N GLN A 255 5.15 -21.28 4.52
CA GLN A 255 4.43 -20.96 5.74
C GLN A 255 2.99 -21.49 5.73
N ALA A 256 2.28 -21.40 4.60
CA ALA A 256 0.93 -21.93 4.47
C ALA A 256 0.89 -23.47 4.62
N GLU A 257 1.88 -24.17 4.06
CA GLU A 257 2.04 -25.62 4.21
C GLU A 257 2.29 -26.00 5.67
N TYR A 258 3.25 -25.35 6.35
CA TYR A 258 3.54 -25.58 7.77
C TYR A 258 2.33 -25.34 8.67
N LEU A 259 1.60 -24.24 8.46
CA LEU A 259 0.44 -23.89 9.27
C LEU A 259 -0.72 -24.88 9.12
N ASN A 260 -0.88 -25.50 7.94
CA ASN A 260 -1.89 -26.53 7.75
C ASN A 260 -1.58 -27.80 8.57
N GLU A 261 -0.30 -28.21 8.66
CA GLU A 261 0.11 -29.28 9.57
C GLU A 261 0.03 -28.86 11.04
N ALA A 262 0.34 -27.60 11.36
CA ALA A 262 0.18 -27.06 12.71
C ALA A 262 -1.29 -27.09 13.16
N ILE A 263 -2.25 -26.82 12.27
CA ILE A 263 -3.68 -26.98 12.57
C ILE A 263 -4.03 -28.45 12.85
N ARG A 264 -3.51 -29.42 12.09
CA ARG A 264 -3.74 -30.85 12.39
C ARG A 264 -3.22 -31.21 13.79
N TYR A 265 -1.99 -30.80 14.10
CA TYR A 265 -1.38 -31.04 15.39
C TYR A 265 -2.17 -30.38 16.54
N ILE A 266 -2.52 -29.09 16.39
CA ILE A 266 -3.37 -28.36 17.35
C ILE A 266 -4.68 -29.09 17.61
N LEU A 267 -5.39 -29.55 16.56
CA LEU A 267 -6.65 -30.27 16.73
C LEU A 267 -6.43 -31.64 17.43
N SER A 268 -5.36 -32.36 17.12
CA SER A 268 -5.03 -33.63 17.79
C SER A 268 -4.72 -33.47 19.28
N LEU A 269 -4.16 -32.34 19.72
CA LEU A 269 -3.94 -32.04 21.14
C LEU A 269 -5.25 -31.97 21.94
N TYR A 270 -6.39 -31.64 21.31
CA TYR A 270 -7.68 -31.59 22.01
C TYR A 270 -8.35 -32.96 22.19
N SER A 271 -7.91 -33.99 21.46
CA SER A 271 -8.37 -35.37 21.64
C SER A 271 -7.50 -36.18 22.62
N ASP A 272 -6.50 -35.57 23.27
CA ASP A 272 -5.66 -36.18 24.29
C ASP A 272 -6.13 -35.79 25.72
N PRO A 273 -6.73 -36.72 26.49
CA PRO A 273 -7.21 -36.46 27.85
C PRO A 273 -6.13 -36.06 28.86
N SER A 274 -4.84 -36.23 28.54
CA SER A 274 -3.73 -35.81 29.41
C SER A 274 -3.38 -34.34 29.26
N LYS A 275 -3.52 -33.79 28.04
CA LYS A 275 -3.21 -32.39 27.67
C LYS A 275 -4.38 -31.45 27.95
N VAL A 276 -5.60 -31.98 28.05
CA VAL A 276 -6.86 -31.23 28.09
C VAL A 276 -7.49 -31.23 29.49
N LEU A 277 -8.15 -30.14 29.85
CA LEU A 277 -9.09 -30.04 30.98
C LEU A 277 -10.39 -29.39 30.49
N ARG A 278 -11.21 -30.19 29.80
CA ARG A 278 -12.55 -29.84 29.29
C ARG A 278 -13.58 -30.81 29.86
N ASP A 279 -14.84 -30.40 29.78
CA ASP A 279 -16.01 -31.20 30.10
C ASP A 279 -16.16 -32.34 29.07
N PRO A 280 -16.25 -33.62 29.48
CA PRO A 280 -16.33 -34.76 28.57
C PRO A 280 -17.64 -34.85 27.78
N ASP A 281 -18.70 -34.13 28.17
CA ASP A 281 -19.96 -34.07 27.42
C ASP A 281 -19.90 -33.07 26.25
N LEU A 282 -18.81 -32.30 26.11
CA LEU A 282 -18.60 -31.35 25.00
C LEU A 282 -17.83 -31.98 23.82
N PRO A 283 -18.18 -31.65 22.56
CA PRO A 283 -17.46 -32.16 21.39
C PRO A 283 -16.06 -31.55 21.23
N ASP A 284 -15.14 -32.38 20.76
CA ASP A 284 -13.80 -31.98 20.33
C ASP A 284 -13.83 -30.86 19.27
N PRO A 285 -12.86 -29.92 19.31
CA PRO A 285 -12.63 -28.99 18.22
C PRO A 285 -12.35 -29.70 16.89
N THR A 286 -13.09 -29.31 15.85
CA THR A 286 -12.80 -29.71 14.46
C THR A 286 -12.24 -28.56 13.61
N SER A 287 -12.10 -27.37 14.20
CA SER A 287 -11.63 -26.17 13.49
C SER A 287 -11.06 -25.09 14.41
N VAL A 288 -10.13 -24.30 13.87
CA VAL A 288 -9.36 -23.24 14.54
C VAL A 288 -9.78 -21.85 14.04
N ILE A 289 -9.78 -20.85 14.92
CA ILE A 289 -9.99 -19.44 14.55
C ILE A 289 -8.64 -18.82 14.17
N ILE A 290 -8.55 -18.14 13.02
CA ILE A 290 -7.28 -17.59 12.51
C ILE A 290 -7.22 -16.07 12.71
N ILE A 291 -6.09 -15.56 13.20
CA ILE A 291 -5.79 -14.13 13.26
C ILE A 291 -4.49 -13.84 12.49
N GLY A 292 -4.57 -13.07 11.41
CA GLY A 292 -3.42 -12.77 10.55
C GLY A 292 -3.02 -11.29 10.54
N HIS A 293 -1.79 -10.97 10.94
CA HIS A 293 -1.25 -9.61 10.81
C HIS A 293 -0.51 -9.45 9.48
N SER A 294 -0.74 -8.34 8.76
CA SER A 294 0.01 -8.00 7.54
C SER A 294 0.02 -9.18 6.53
N MET A 295 1.18 -9.56 5.99
CA MET A 295 1.32 -10.75 5.12
C MET A 295 0.77 -12.06 5.73
N GLY A 296 0.71 -12.21 7.06
CA GLY A 296 0.12 -13.35 7.73
C GLY A 296 -1.38 -13.54 7.43
N GLY A 297 -2.10 -12.45 7.15
CA GLY A 297 -3.48 -12.51 6.65
C GLY A 297 -3.61 -13.03 5.21
N VAL A 298 -2.54 -12.91 4.40
CA VAL A 298 -2.47 -13.47 3.04
C VAL A 298 -2.07 -14.94 3.10
N VAL A 299 -1.13 -15.30 3.98
CA VAL A 299 -0.80 -16.70 4.30
C VAL A 299 -2.05 -17.46 4.77
N ALA A 300 -2.88 -16.86 5.65
CA ALA A 300 -4.16 -17.43 6.07
C ALA A 300 -5.12 -17.75 4.90
N ARG A 301 -5.10 -16.96 3.83
CA ARG A 301 -5.88 -17.23 2.61
C ARG A 301 -5.22 -18.26 1.70
N ALA A 302 -3.89 -18.31 1.66
CA ALA A 302 -3.11 -19.29 0.92
C ALA A 302 -3.24 -20.72 1.49
N MET A 303 -3.39 -20.85 2.81
CA MET A 303 -3.64 -22.13 3.50
C MET A 303 -4.81 -22.89 2.90
N LEU A 304 -5.92 -22.21 2.59
CA LEU A 304 -7.13 -22.82 2.02
C LEU A 304 -6.96 -23.29 0.56
N VAL A 305 -5.88 -22.86 -0.11
CA VAL A 305 -5.56 -23.19 -1.50
C VAL A 305 -4.53 -24.34 -1.58
N GLN A 306 -3.77 -24.60 -0.51
CA GLN A 306 -2.80 -25.69 -0.49
C GLN A 306 -3.46 -27.07 -0.53
N SER A 307 -2.81 -28.02 -1.20
CA SER A 307 -3.25 -29.42 -1.27
C SER A 307 -3.28 -30.11 0.09
N ASN A 308 -2.53 -29.61 1.08
CA ASN A 308 -2.55 -30.12 2.46
C ASN A 308 -3.59 -29.44 3.36
N TYR A 309 -4.54 -28.65 2.83
CA TYR A 309 -5.64 -28.11 3.63
C TYR A 309 -6.62 -29.21 4.10
N GLN A 310 -7.00 -29.18 5.37
CA GLN A 310 -8.08 -30.02 5.90
C GLN A 310 -9.42 -29.29 5.78
N ALA A 311 -10.34 -29.80 4.97
CA ALA A 311 -11.65 -29.17 4.77
C ALA A 311 -12.38 -28.88 6.09
N ASN A 312 -12.98 -27.70 6.19
CA ASN A 312 -13.63 -27.12 7.38
C ASN A 312 -12.73 -26.87 8.61
N SER A 313 -11.42 -27.16 8.59
CA SER A 313 -10.54 -26.90 9.75
C SER A 313 -10.31 -25.40 10.03
N ILE A 314 -10.60 -24.54 9.06
CA ILE A 314 -10.69 -23.09 9.25
C ILE A 314 -12.12 -22.65 8.93
N ASN A 315 -12.72 -21.90 9.86
CA ASN A 315 -14.08 -21.36 9.69
C ASN A 315 -14.16 -19.83 9.85
N THR A 316 -13.19 -19.20 10.53
CA THR A 316 -13.19 -17.77 10.84
C THR A 316 -11.77 -17.24 10.72
N ILE A 317 -11.60 -16.16 9.96
CA ILE A 317 -10.33 -15.47 9.74
C ILE A 317 -10.55 -13.98 10.02
N ILE A 318 -9.80 -13.42 10.96
CA ILE A 318 -9.72 -11.98 11.20
C ILE A 318 -8.33 -11.51 10.77
N THR A 319 -8.26 -10.42 10.00
CA THR A 319 -6.99 -9.93 9.45
C THR A 319 -6.78 -8.44 9.72
N MET A 320 -5.52 -8.04 9.95
CA MET A 320 -5.15 -6.70 10.42
C MET A 320 -4.05 -6.10 9.55
N SER A 321 -4.35 -5.00 8.84
CA SER A 321 -3.49 -4.38 7.81
C SER A 321 -2.92 -5.39 6.79
N ALA A 322 -3.69 -6.42 6.45
CA ALA A 322 -3.29 -7.48 5.53
C ALA A 322 -3.57 -7.09 4.06
N PRO A 323 -2.57 -7.09 3.16
CA PRO A 323 -2.75 -6.71 1.75
C PRO A 323 -3.44 -7.83 0.97
N HIS A 324 -4.77 -7.84 0.93
CA HIS A 324 -5.56 -8.88 0.24
C HIS A 324 -5.69 -8.69 -1.26
N ALA A 325 -5.90 -7.44 -1.71
CA ALA A 325 -6.22 -7.16 -3.10
C ALA A 325 -5.03 -7.36 -4.05
N ARG A 326 -3.82 -6.99 -3.60
CA ARG A 326 -2.57 -7.03 -4.39
C ARG A 326 -1.32 -6.99 -3.51
N PRO A 327 -0.18 -7.56 -3.96
CA PRO A 327 1.04 -7.59 -3.17
C PRO A 327 1.61 -6.17 -2.92
N PRO A 328 2.23 -5.92 -1.75
CA PRO A 328 2.83 -4.63 -1.43
C PRO A 328 3.95 -4.18 -2.38
N VAL A 329 4.68 -5.14 -2.98
CA VAL A 329 5.83 -4.96 -3.88
C VAL A 329 5.89 -6.14 -4.86
N THR A 330 6.22 -5.89 -6.13
CA THR A 330 6.19 -6.90 -7.21
C THR A 330 7.56 -7.13 -7.88
N PHE A 331 8.61 -7.20 -7.06
CA PHE A 331 9.99 -7.45 -7.51
C PHE A 331 10.30 -8.93 -7.76
N ASP A 332 9.54 -9.82 -7.15
CA ASP A 332 9.47 -11.24 -7.51
C ASP A 332 8.26 -11.47 -8.43
N GLY A 333 8.39 -12.42 -9.35
CA GLY A 333 7.29 -12.86 -10.22
C GLY A 333 6.42 -13.94 -9.58
N GLN A 334 6.99 -14.79 -8.73
CA GLN A 334 6.26 -15.89 -8.09
C GLN A 334 5.22 -15.34 -7.11
N ILE A 335 5.55 -14.29 -6.33
CA ILE A 335 4.57 -13.66 -5.43
C ILE A 335 3.39 -13.00 -6.16
N VAL A 336 3.54 -12.53 -7.41
CA VAL A 336 2.40 -12.02 -8.20
C VAL A 336 1.50 -13.18 -8.59
N GLN A 337 2.07 -14.23 -9.17
CA GLN A 337 1.35 -15.45 -9.58
C GLN A 337 0.57 -16.09 -8.43
N ILE A 338 1.17 -16.18 -7.24
CA ILE A 338 0.52 -16.71 -6.03
C ILE A 338 -0.68 -15.84 -5.60
N TYR A 339 -0.56 -14.50 -5.68
CA TYR A 339 -1.70 -13.62 -5.38
C TYR A 339 -2.83 -13.80 -6.39
N ASP A 340 -2.51 -13.96 -7.67
CA ASP A 340 -3.51 -14.21 -8.73
C ASP A 340 -4.20 -15.56 -8.51
N GLU A 341 -3.46 -16.64 -8.23
CA GLU A 341 -3.99 -17.97 -7.91
C GLU A 341 -4.92 -17.94 -6.69
N ILE A 342 -4.52 -17.27 -5.59
CA ILE A 342 -5.34 -17.13 -4.38
C ILE A 342 -6.58 -16.27 -4.67
N ASN A 343 -6.43 -15.15 -5.36
CA ASN A 343 -7.56 -14.25 -5.65
C ASN A 343 -8.56 -14.87 -6.63
N GLU A 344 -8.09 -15.60 -7.64
CA GLU A 344 -8.96 -16.33 -8.57
C GLU A 344 -9.65 -17.52 -7.88
N TYR A 345 -8.97 -18.28 -7.01
CA TYR A 345 -9.60 -19.33 -6.21
C TYR A 345 -10.75 -18.77 -5.37
N TRP A 346 -10.51 -17.70 -4.62
CA TRP A 346 -11.50 -17.08 -3.74
C TRP A 346 -12.71 -16.53 -4.52
N ARG A 347 -12.46 -15.82 -5.65
CA ARG A 347 -13.55 -15.38 -6.57
C ARG A 347 -14.33 -16.58 -7.11
N ARG A 348 -13.65 -17.61 -7.63
CA ARG A 348 -14.24 -18.81 -8.24
C ARG A 348 -15.07 -19.64 -7.24
N ALA A 349 -14.73 -19.60 -5.95
CA ALA A 349 -15.52 -20.25 -4.89
C ALA A 349 -16.88 -19.56 -4.68
N TYR A 350 -16.93 -18.22 -4.71
CA TYR A 350 -18.17 -17.45 -4.51
C TYR A 350 -19.02 -17.27 -5.79
N THR A 351 -18.48 -17.54 -6.99
CA THR A 351 -19.26 -17.58 -8.24
C THR A 351 -19.95 -18.93 -8.52
N GLN A 352 -19.83 -19.91 -7.63
CA GLN A 352 -20.52 -21.20 -7.76
C GLN A 352 -22.04 -21.07 -7.65
N LYS A 353 -22.77 -21.75 -8.54
CA LYS A 353 -24.25 -21.71 -8.60
C LYS A 353 -24.94 -22.36 -7.41
N TRP A 354 -24.26 -23.27 -6.70
CA TRP A 354 -24.81 -24.05 -5.58
C TRP A 354 -23.95 -23.87 -4.33
N ALA A 355 -24.57 -23.59 -3.19
CA ALA A 355 -23.87 -23.39 -1.92
C ALA A 355 -23.04 -24.62 -1.49
N SER A 356 -23.52 -25.84 -1.80
CA SER A 356 -22.81 -27.10 -1.58
C SER A 356 -21.57 -27.30 -2.44
N SER A 357 -21.39 -26.52 -3.51
CA SER A 357 -20.20 -26.53 -4.36
C SER A 357 -19.16 -25.47 -3.98
N ASN A 358 -19.45 -24.61 -2.99
CA ASN A 358 -18.53 -23.57 -2.53
C ASN A 358 -17.68 -24.09 -1.34
N PRO A 359 -16.36 -24.34 -1.52
CA PRO A 359 -15.49 -24.80 -0.44
C PRO A 359 -15.29 -23.77 0.69
N LEU A 360 -15.61 -22.49 0.43
CA LEU A 360 -15.51 -21.38 1.37
C LEU A 360 -16.85 -20.98 2.01
N TRP A 361 -17.91 -21.80 1.85
CA TRP A 361 -19.26 -21.51 2.38
C TRP A 361 -19.32 -21.31 3.90
N HIS A 362 -18.50 -22.04 4.65
CA HIS A 362 -18.40 -21.94 6.12
C HIS A 362 -17.31 -20.94 6.59
N VAL A 363 -16.53 -20.37 5.67
CA VAL A 363 -15.45 -19.44 5.99
C VAL A 363 -15.98 -18.01 6.08
N THR A 364 -15.64 -17.34 7.18
CA THR A 364 -15.82 -15.89 7.36
C THR A 364 -14.46 -15.18 7.29
N LEU A 365 -14.33 -14.11 6.51
CA LEU A 365 -13.13 -13.26 6.45
C LEU A 365 -13.45 -11.81 6.82
N ILE A 366 -12.92 -11.32 7.94
CA ILE A 366 -13.00 -9.90 8.31
C ILE A 366 -11.64 -9.24 8.03
N SER A 367 -11.64 -8.14 7.29
CA SER A 367 -10.44 -7.34 7.02
C SER A 367 -10.50 -6.01 7.77
N ILE A 368 -9.52 -5.76 8.65
CA ILE A 368 -9.46 -4.56 9.47
C ILE A 368 -8.23 -3.72 9.09
N ALA A 369 -8.46 -2.52 8.59
CA ALA A 369 -7.43 -1.60 8.12
C ALA A 369 -7.01 -0.58 9.19
N GLY A 370 -5.71 -0.29 9.25
CA GLY A 370 -5.15 0.76 10.11
C GLY A 370 -5.59 2.17 9.74
N GLY A 371 -5.90 2.43 8.46
CA GLY A 371 -6.26 3.77 7.98
C GLY A 371 -5.03 4.56 7.51
N SER A 372 -5.02 5.88 7.69
CA SER A 372 -4.01 6.73 7.04
C SER A 372 -2.64 6.74 7.72
N LEU A 373 -2.53 6.21 8.95
CA LEU A 373 -1.26 6.06 9.66
C LEU A 373 -0.47 4.81 9.24
N ASP A 374 -1.03 3.91 8.44
CA ASP A 374 -0.28 2.80 7.84
C ASP A 374 0.62 3.30 6.70
N THR A 375 1.91 3.47 7.00
CA THR A 375 2.94 3.87 6.02
C THR A 375 3.76 2.68 5.50
N VAL A 376 3.33 1.44 5.78
CA VAL A 376 4.00 0.21 5.31
C VAL A 376 3.22 -0.41 4.15
N VAL A 377 1.90 -0.49 4.29
CA VAL A 377 0.97 -1.00 3.27
C VAL A 377 -0.09 0.09 3.03
N PRO A 378 -0.38 0.48 1.76
CA PRO A 378 -1.54 1.33 1.50
C PRO A 378 -2.81 0.63 1.99
N SER A 379 -3.55 1.23 2.93
CA SER A 379 -4.74 0.61 3.54
C SER A 379 -5.80 0.19 2.53
N ASP A 380 -5.83 0.81 1.34
CA ASP A 380 -6.70 0.40 0.22
C ASP A 380 -6.46 -1.07 -0.18
N TYR A 381 -5.22 -1.56 -0.10
CA TYR A 381 -4.87 -2.94 -0.47
C TYR A 381 -5.44 -3.97 0.51
N ALA A 382 -5.92 -3.56 1.69
CA ALA A 382 -6.60 -4.43 2.64
C ALA A 382 -8.06 -4.69 2.28
N ASP A 383 -8.59 -4.07 1.23
CA ASP A 383 -9.94 -4.31 0.77
C ASP A 383 -10.17 -5.74 0.21
N ILE A 384 -11.36 -6.27 0.48
CA ILE A 384 -11.84 -7.59 0.04
C ILE A 384 -13.14 -7.53 -0.77
N ASP A 385 -13.70 -6.34 -1.09
CA ASP A 385 -14.95 -6.20 -1.85
C ASP A 385 -14.85 -6.72 -3.32
N SER A 386 -13.64 -6.98 -3.80
CA SER A 386 -13.32 -7.65 -5.09
C SER A 386 -13.06 -9.17 -4.98
N LEU A 387 -13.22 -9.74 -3.78
CA LEU A 387 -12.79 -11.11 -3.42
C LEU A 387 -13.82 -11.89 -2.59
N VAL A 388 -14.57 -11.23 -1.70
CA VAL A 388 -15.52 -11.84 -0.76
C VAL A 388 -16.83 -11.05 -0.77
N PRO A 389 -18.01 -11.70 -0.85
CA PRO A 389 -19.30 -11.01 -0.73
C PRO A 389 -19.63 -10.64 0.73
N GLU A 390 -20.43 -9.58 0.91
CA GLU A 390 -20.96 -9.08 2.21
C GLU A 390 -21.57 -10.15 3.15
N THR A 391 -21.96 -11.30 2.61
CA THR A 391 -22.53 -12.45 3.35
C THR A 391 -21.48 -13.34 4.02
N HIS A 392 -20.20 -13.18 3.68
CA HIS A 392 -19.07 -13.96 4.18
C HIS A 392 -17.91 -13.10 4.71
N GLY A 393 -17.85 -11.80 4.35
CA GLY A 393 -16.81 -10.91 4.83
C GLY A 393 -17.12 -9.43 4.57
N PHE A 394 -16.29 -8.55 5.12
CA PHE A 394 -16.26 -7.12 4.79
C PHE A 394 -14.93 -6.47 5.21
N THR A 395 -14.61 -5.34 4.58
CA THR A 395 -13.51 -4.44 4.95
C THR A 395 -14.00 -3.36 5.92
N VAL A 396 -13.26 -3.08 6.99
CA VAL A 396 -13.58 -2.04 7.98
C VAL A 396 -12.32 -1.31 8.46
N TYR A 397 -12.46 -0.04 8.84
CA TYR A 397 -11.35 0.80 9.29
C TYR A 397 -11.38 1.04 10.81
N THR A 398 -10.22 1.01 11.46
CA THR A 398 -10.08 1.27 12.91
C THR A 398 -10.64 2.62 13.38
N THR A 399 -10.71 3.62 12.50
CA THR A 399 -11.38 4.92 12.73
C THR A 399 -12.91 4.83 12.86
N GLY A 400 -13.51 3.77 12.33
CA GLY A 400 -14.95 3.54 12.30
C GLY A 400 -15.46 2.58 13.39
N VAL A 401 -14.57 1.76 13.94
CA VAL A 401 -14.90 0.81 15.01
C VAL A 401 -15.36 1.58 16.27
N PRO A 402 -16.54 1.27 16.84
CA PRO A 402 -17.04 1.90 18.05
C PRO A 402 -16.04 1.83 19.21
N THR A 403 -15.97 2.89 20.03
CA THR A 403 -15.00 3.10 21.13
C THR A 403 -13.51 3.17 20.73
N VAL A 404 -13.16 2.90 19.46
CA VAL A 404 -11.76 2.96 18.98
C VAL A 404 -11.44 4.32 18.38
N TRP A 405 -12.19 4.72 17.34
CA TRP A 405 -12.19 6.03 16.66
C TRP A 405 -10.83 6.67 16.29
N THR A 406 -9.72 5.92 16.35
CA THR A 406 -8.37 6.32 15.94
C THR A 406 -7.94 5.49 14.74
N SER A 407 -7.16 6.09 13.83
CA SER A 407 -6.33 5.28 12.94
C SER A 407 -5.23 4.61 13.76
N ALA A 408 -4.85 3.40 13.36
CA ALA A 408 -3.68 2.70 13.88
C ALA A 408 -2.60 2.65 12.78
N ASP A 409 -1.33 2.83 13.15
CA ASP A 409 -0.23 2.49 12.24
C ASP A 409 -0.03 0.96 12.15
N HIS A 410 0.78 0.54 11.17
CA HIS A 410 0.96 -0.87 10.79
C HIS A 410 1.33 -1.80 11.95
N GLN A 411 1.97 -1.28 13.01
CA GLN A 411 2.31 -2.05 14.21
C GLN A 411 1.35 -1.76 15.38
N ALA A 412 0.85 -0.52 15.51
CA ALA A 412 -0.11 -0.14 16.52
C ALA A 412 -1.44 -0.92 16.46
N ILE A 413 -1.84 -1.41 15.29
CA ILE A 413 -3.04 -2.24 15.14
C ILE A 413 -2.99 -3.54 15.99
N MET A 414 -1.80 -4.03 16.36
CA MET A 414 -1.64 -5.21 17.21
C MET A 414 -1.66 -4.92 18.72
N TRP A 415 -1.40 -3.68 19.16
CA TRP A 415 -1.23 -3.34 20.59
C TRP A 415 -2.11 -2.20 21.11
N CYS A 416 -2.84 -1.49 20.24
CA CYS A 416 -3.79 -0.44 20.62
C CYS A 416 -4.82 -0.94 21.64
N ASP A 417 -4.81 -0.40 22.87
CA ASP A 417 -5.60 -0.94 23.98
C ASP A 417 -7.12 -0.95 23.73
N GLN A 418 -7.68 0.14 23.22
CA GLN A 418 -9.11 0.17 22.89
C GLN A 418 -9.49 -0.80 21.76
N PHE A 419 -8.58 -1.12 20.84
CA PHE A 419 -8.87 -2.01 19.72
C PHE A 419 -8.73 -3.50 20.09
N ARG A 420 -7.69 -3.89 20.84
CA ARG A 420 -7.53 -5.27 21.32
C ARG A 420 -8.75 -5.72 22.15
N LYS A 421 -9.36 -4.80 22.92
CA LYS A 421 -10.62 -4.98 23.65
C LYS A 421 -11.79 -5.37 22.75
N VAL A 422 -12.05 -4.59 21.70
CA VAL A 422 -13.14 -4.90 20.75
C VAL A 422 -12.90 -6.23 20.02
N VAL A 423 -11.65 -6.52 19.64
CA VAL A 423 -11.30 -7.81 18.99
C VAL A 423 -11.52 -8.99 19.93
N SER A 424 -11.05 -8.94 21.18
CA SER A 424 -11.22 -10.04 22.14
C SER A 424 -12.70 -10.28 22.47
N GLN A 425 -13.49 -9.22 22.64
CA GLN A 425 -14.94 -9.34 22.82
C GLN A 425 -15.63 -9.93 21.58
N ALA A 426 -15.23 -9.52 20.37
CA ALA A 426 -15.76 -10.08 19.13
C ALA A 426 -15.41 -11.58 18.93
N LEU A 427 -14.29 -12.06 19.48
CA LEU A 427 -13.94 -13.49 19.50
C LEU A 427 -14.86 -14.28 20.44
N PHE A 428 -15.06 -13.83 21.69
CA PHE A 428 -15.96 -14.52 22.62
C PHE A 428 -17.42 -14.53 22.14
N ASP A 429 -17.90 -13.43 21.54
CA ASP A 429 -19.26 -13.35 21.00
C ASP A 429 -19.53 -14.36 19.85
N VAL A 430 -18.50 -14.85 19.13
CA VAL A 430 -18.66 -15.85 18.06
C VAL A 430 -18.38 -17.30 18.49
N VAL A 431 -17.86 -17.52 19.70
CA VAL A 431 -17.59 -18.86 20.26
C VAL A 431 -18.89 -19.57 20.65
N ASP A 432 -18.90 -20.90 20.47
CA ASP A 432 -19.91 -21.82 20.98
C ASP A 432 -19.32 -23.25 21.04
N VAL A 433 -18.93 -23.71 22.24
CA VAL A 433 -18.28 -25.02 22.44
C VAL A 433 -19.22 -26.22 22.35
N HIS A 434 -20.55 -26.03 22.32
CA HIS A 434 -21.50 -27.13 22.11
C HIS A 434 -21.46 -27.67 20.67
N ARG A 435 -20.77 -26.96 19.78
CA ARG A 435 -20.60 -27.31 18.37
C ARG A 435 -19.14 -27.71 18.16
N ALA A 436 -18.89 -28.84 17.48
CA ALA A 436 -17.52 -29.28 17.17
C ALA A 436 -16.68 -28.18 16.48
N SER A 437 -17.30 -27.31 15.68
CA SER A 437 -16.65 -26.14 15.05
C SER A 437 -16.25 -25.01 16.00
N GLN A 438 -16.51 -25.14 17.31
CA GLN A 438 -16.25 -24.21 18.43
C GLN A 438 -16.75 -22.76 18.25
N THR A 439 -17.49 -22.48 17.17
CA THR A 439 -18.04 -21.18 16.80
C THR A 439 -19.49 -21.32 16.33
N LYS A 440 -20.23 -20.21 16.42
CA LYS A 440 -21.60 -20.05 15.95
C LYS A 440 -21.70 -20.18 14.41
N PRO A 441 -22.90 -20.43 13.85
CA PRO A 441 -23.10 -20.48 12.40
C PRO A 441 -22.68 -19.19 11.68
N ARG A 442 -22.26 -19.33 10.41
CA ARG A 442 -21.69 -18.25 9.57
C ARG A 442 -22.55 -16.98 9.51
N ALA A 443 -23.88 -17.10 9.51
CA ALA A 443 -24.78 -15.95 9.53
C ALA A 443 -24.67 -15.15 10.84
N ASP A 444 -24.79 -15.85 11.98
CA ASP A 444 -24.77 -15.24 13.31
C ASP A 444 -23.43 -14.58 13.61
N ARG A 445 -22.31 -15.22 13.20
CA ARG A 445 -20.98 -14.60 13.26
C ARG A 445 -20.89 -13.30 12.46
N MET A 446 -21.51 -13.24 11.28
CA MET A 446 -21.52 -12.02 10.47
C MET A 446 -22.36 -10.91 11.10
N THR A 447 -23.48 -11.24 11.77
CA THR A 447 -24.25 -10.26 12.57
C THR A 447 -23.44 -9.77 13.77
N THR A 448 -22.78 -10.67 14.51
CA THR A 448 -21.85 -10.32 15.60
C THR A 448 -20.72 -9.40 15.15
N PHE A 449 -19.99 -9.76 14.08
CA PHE A 449 -18.89 -8.95 13.58
C PHE A 449 -19.36 -7.59 13.06
N ARG A 450 -20.53 -7.51 12.41
CA ARG A 450 -21.16 -6.23 12.07
C ARG A 450 -21.45 -5.39 13.32
N LYS A 451 -22.06 -5.96 14.38
CA LYS A 451 -22.37 -5.24 15.63
C LYS A 451 -21.11 -4.80 16.41
N ARG A 452 -19.99 -5.52 16.31
CA ARG A 452 -18.73 -5.18 17.01
C ARG A 452 -17.82 -4.22 16.25
N PHE A 453 -17.78 -4.28 14.91
CA PHE A 453 -16.82 -3.50 14.13
C PHE A 453 -17.43 -2.36 13.30
N LEU A 454 -18.72 -2.40 12.95
CA LEU A 454 -19.39 -1.30 12.23
C LEU A 454 -20.07 -0.33 13.21
N SER A 455 -20.51 0.83 12.71
CA SER A 455 -20.98 1.93 13.58
C SER A 455 -22.43 1.78 14.08
N GLY A 456 -23.20 0.85 13.48
CA GLY A 456 -24.64 0.76 13.67
C GLY A 456 -25.45 1.81 12.90
N LEU A 457 -24.81 2.68 12.11
CA LEU A 457 -25.45 3.68 11.24
C LEU A 457 -25.53 3.26 9.76
N GLU A 458 -25.03 2.07 9.42
CA GLU A 458 -24.96 1.58 8.04
C GLU A 458 -26.36 1.31 7.47
N PRO A 459 -26.62 1.52 6.16
CA PRO A 459 -27.95 1.28 5.56
C PRO A 459 -28.44 -0.16 5.72
N ASN A 460 -27.50 -1.12 5.75
CA ASN A 460 -27.76 -2.55 5.93
C ASN A 460 -27.68 -2.98 7.41
N ALA A 461 -27.66 -2.05 8.38
CA ALA A 461 -27.59 -2.38 9.80
C ALA A 461 -28.89 -3.03 10.28
N GLN A 462 -28.79 -4.28 10.74
CA GLN A 462 -29.92 -5.04 11.27
C GLN A 462 -30.46 -4.38 12.55
N ARG A 463 -31.78 -4.19 12.62
CA ARG A 463 -32.48 -3.61 13.78
C ARG A 463 -33.24 -4.67 14.58
N THR A 464 -33.06 -4.68 15.89
CA THR A 464 -33.73 -5.60 16.83
C THR A 464 -35.18 -5.21 17.06
N ILE A 465 -35.55 -3.93 16.96
CA ILE A 465 -36.95 -3.48 17.05
C ILE A 465 -37.88 -4.30 16.13
N SER A 466 -37.49 -4.56 14.88
CA SER A 466 -38.35 -5.22 13.88
C SER A 466 -38.41 -6.75 14.00
N ASN A 467 -37.62 -7.37 14.89
CA ASN A 467 -37.54 -8.84 15.03
C ASN A 467 -37.86 -9.29 16.47
N GLY A 468 -38.88 -10.12 16.66
CA GLY A 468 -39.22 -10.73 17.96
C GLY A 468 -40.21 -9.91 18.82
N HIS A 469 -40.77 -10.55 19.84
CA HIS A 469 -41.90 -10.02 20.62
C HIS A 469 -41.54 -8.86 21.56
N ALA A 470 -42.56 -8.11 21.98
CA ALA A 470 -42.46 -7.11 23.05
C ALA A 470 -42.20 -7.79 24.41
N THR A 471 -41.24 -7.27 25.16
CA THR A 471 -40.75 -7.86 26.43
C THR A 471 -41.20 -7.11 27.67
N THR A 472 -41.68 -5.88 27.52
CA THR A 472 -41.97 -4.96 28.64
C THR A 472 -43.45 -4.55 28.63
N LEU A 473 -44.14 -4.73 29.75
CA LEU A 473 -45.46 -4.15 29.98
C LEU A 473 -45.29 -2.79 30.67
N LEU A 474 -45.80 -1.72 30.08
CA LEU A 474 -45.75 -0.36 30.62
C LEU A 474 -47.17 0.13 30.95
N MET A 475 -47.41 0.49 32.21
CA MET A 475 -48.72 1.00 32.68
C MET A 475 -48.57 2.44 33.17
N ILE A 476 -49.40 3.35 32.65
CA ILE A 476 -49.25 4.81 32.83
C ILE A 476 -50.58 5.44 33.27
N ASP A 477 -50.59 6.17 34.39
CA ASP A 477 -51.75 6.97 34.84
C ASP A 477 -52.10 8.08 33.84
N GLU A 478 -53.36 8.54 33.81
CA GLU A 478 -53.79 9.67 32.98
C GLU A 478 -52.94 10.93 33.29
N ASN A 479 -52.60 11.14 34.56
CA ASN A 479 -51.87 12.30 35.05
C ASN A 479 -50.35 12.24 34.76
N MET A 480 -49.79 11.06 34.51
CA MET A 480 -48.34 10.87 34.25
C MET A 480 -47.99 10.92 32.76
N LYS A 481 -48.99 11.10 31.89
CA LYS A 481 -48.83 11.04 30.43
C LYS A 481 -48.40 12.39 29.85
N HIS A 482 -47.10 12.66 29.79
CA HIS A 482 -46.58 13.79 29.00
C HIS A 482 -46.55 13.45 27.50
N LEU A 483 -47.68 13.62 26.81
CA LEU A 483 -47.77 13.47 25.35
C LEU A 483 -47.08 14.67 24.65
N VAL A 484 -46.01 14.39 23.91
CA VAL A 484 -45.37 15.39 23.03
C VAL A 484 -46.27 15.60 21.80
N PRO A 485 -46.57 16.84 21.39
CA PRO A 485 -47.39 17.07 20.19
C PRO A 485 -46.72 16.56 18.91
N THR A 486 -47.53 16.10 17.95
CA THR A 486 -47.05 15.64 16.63
C THR A 486 -46.19 16.72 15.95
N ASP A 487 -45.13 16.27 15.26
CA ASP A 487 -44.09 17.11 14.62
C ASP A 487 -43.31 18.06 15.56
N GLN A 488 -43.53 18.03 16.88
CA GLN A 488 -42.63 18.65 17.85
C GLN A 488 -41.52 17.69 18.28
N ARG A 489 -40.39 18.27 18.71
CA ARG A 489 -39.24 17.52 19.25
C ARG A 489 -39.26 17.56 20.78
N LEU A 490 -38.97 16.43 21.43
CA LEU A 490 -38.63 16.41 22.85
C LEU A 490 -37.21 16.96 23.02
N VAL A 491 -37.02 17.83 24.00
CA VAL A 491 -35.71 18.35 24.41
C VAL A 491 -35.68 18.39 25.94
N LEU A 492 -35.08 17.37 26.55
CA LEU A 492 -34.67 17.37 27.95
C LEU A 492 -33.26 17.92 28.02
N ARG A 493 -33.00 18.88 28.92
CA ARG A 493 -31.66 19.46 29.12
C ARG A 493 -30.88 18.77 30.24
N GLN A 494 -31.62 18.22 31.20
CA GLN A 494 -31.16 17.48 32.37
C GLN A 494 -32.19 16.36 32.62
N LEU A 495 -31.77 15.26 33.23
CA LEU A 495 -32.64 14.18 33.71
C LEU A 495 -32.85 14.31 35.22
N GLY A 496 -33.90 13.71 35.77
CA GLY A 496 -34.16 13.65 37.22
C GLY A 496 -34.47 15.00 37.86
N THR A 497 -34.92 15.98 37.07
CA THR A 497 -35.29 17.32 37.57
C THR A 497 -36.63 17.36 38.29
N GLU A 498 -37.45 16.32 38.16
CA GLU A 498 -38.78 16.20 38.74
C GLU A 498 -38.97 14.78 39.29
N SER A 499 -39.47 14.66 40.52
CA SER A 499 -39.80 13.37 41.15
C SER A 499 -41.32 13.26 41.33
N PRO A 500 -41.97 12.11 41.08
CA PRO A 500 -41.41 10.81 40.66
C PRO A 500 -40.93 10.78 39.19
N PRO A 501 -40.20 9.72 38.78
CA PRO A 501 -39.81 9.42 37.40
C PRO A 501 -40.93 9.64 36.36
N ARG A 502 -40.56 10.09 35.16
CA ARG A 502 -41.50 10.56 34.14
C ARG A 502 -41.43 9.81 32.81
N VAL A 503 -42.59 9.67 32.17
CA VAL A 503 -42.75 9.04 30.85
C VAL A 503 -43.20 10.09 29.82
N HIS A 504 -42.32 10.42 28.89
CA HIS A 504 -42.65 11.24 27.73
C HIS A 504 -43.05 10.34 26.57
N LEU A 505 -44.28 10.50 26.05
CA LEU A 505 -44.77 9.75 24.90
C LEU A 505 -44.69 10.62 23.64
N LEU A 506 -43.92 10.18 22.65
CA LEU A 506 -43.94 10.75 21.30
C LEU A 506 -44.89 9.90 20.43
N PRO A 507 -45.97 10.47 19.88
CA PRO A 507 -46.86 9.72 18.99
C PRO A 507 -46.14 9.38 17.68
N VAL A 508 -46.28 8.14 17.22
CA VAL A 508 -45.76 7.72 15.91
C VAL A 508 -46.64 8.32 14.81
N PRO A 509 -46.08 9.01 13.79
CA PRO A 509 -46.86 9.53 12.67
C PRO A 509 -47.59 8.41 11.90
N PRO A 510 -48.85 8.63 11.47
CA PRO A 510 -49.63 7.60 10.81
C PRO A 510 -49.07 7.26 9.43
N ALA A 511 -49.01 5.98 9.09
CA ALA A 511 -48.48 5.48 7.80
C ALA A 511 -49.29 5.91 6.54
N ALA A 512 -50.31 6.74 6.70
CA ALA A 512 -51.08 7.38 5.63
C ALA A 512 -50.54 8.78 5.26
N ASP A 513 -49.56 9.32 5.99
CA ASP A 513 -48.90 10.57 5.62
C ASP A 513 -48.18 10.44 4.26
N PRO A 514 -48.29 11.44 3.36
CA PRO A 514 -47.72 11.37 2.01
C PRO A 514 -46.18 11.54 1.97
N VAL A 515 -45.55 11.84 3.11
CA VAL A 515 -44.11 12.03 3.25
C VAL A 515 -43.57 11.07 4.31
N SER A 516 -42.60 10.23 3.93
CA SER A 516 -41.96 9.30 4.86
C SER A 516 -41.26 10.06 5.99
N LYS A 517 -41.62 9.76 7.24
CA LYS A 517 -40.99 10.30 8.45
C LYS A 517 -39.84 9.40 8.89
N ARG A 518 -38.79 10.00 9.48
CA ARG A 518 -37.67 9.31 10.11
C ARG A 518 -37.58 9.77 11.58
N PHE A 519 -37.37 8.82 12.49
CA PHE A 519 -37.12 9.08 13.89
C PHE A 519 -35.62 9.21 14.14
N SER A 520 -35.24 10.17 14.98
CA SER A 520 -33.90 10.17 15.58
C SER A 520 -33.91 10.64 17.03
N LEU A 521 -33.05 10.01 17.84
CA LEU A 521 -32.79 10.38 19.23
C LEU A 521 -31.28 10.43 19.46
N ILE A 522 -30.82 11.45 20.20
CA ILE A 522 -29.44 11.53 20.73
C ILE A 522 -29.45 11.91 22.21
N SER A 523 -28.55 11.30 22.98
CA SER A 523 -28.31 11.61 24.39
C SER A 523 -26.86 11.37 24.78
N ASN A 524 -26.37 12.06 25.82
CA ASN A 524 -25.14 11.71 26.55
C ASN A 524 -25.39 10.71 27.70
N SER A 525 -26.62 10.26 27.90
CA SER A 525 -26.91 9.09 28.74
C SER A 525 -26.58 7.80 27.98
N PRO A 526 -26.06 6.76 28.65
CA PRO A 526 -26.15 5.40 28.14
C PRO A 526 -27.62 4.97 28.00
N LEU A 527 -27.83 3.87 27.28
CA LEU A 527 -29.07 3.11 27.20
C LEU A 527 -28.73 1.65 27.48
N SER A 528 -29.62 0.92 28.17
CA SER A 528 -29.37 -0.47 28.59
C SER A 528 -30.56 -1.36 28.26
N ASP A 529 -30.29 -2.60 27.83
CA ASP A 529 -31.32 -3.62 27.60
C ASP A 529 -31.93 -4.12 28.93
N VAL A 530 -31.24 -3.93 30.06
CA VAL A 530 -31.70 -4.31 31.40
C VAL A 530 -32.51 -3.17 32.02
N ALA A 531 -33.80 -3.42 32.25
CA ALA A 531 -34.72 -2.46 32.88
C ALA A 531 -34.20 -1.97 34.24
N GLY A 532 -34.31 -0.67 34.51
CA GLY A 532 -33.90 -0.07 35.79
C GLY A 532 -32.39 0.10 35.99
N SER A 533 -31.56 -0.22 34.98
CA SER A 533 -30.08 -0.12 35.09
C SER A 533 -29.47 1.14 34.46
N SER A 534 -30.30 2.03 33.91
CA SER A 534 -29.90 3.26 33.23
C SER A 534 -30.85 4.40 33.61
N PRO A 535 -30.38 5.64 33.84
CA PRO A 535 -31.26 6.79 34.11
C PRO A 535 -32.14 7.18 32.92
N LEU A 536 -31.87 6.64 31.73
CA LEU A 536 -32.68 6.79 30.52
C LEU A 536 -33.05 5.42 29.95
N GLU A 537 -34.32 5.25 29.60
CA GLU A 537 -34.81 4.16 28.76
C GLU A 537 -35.64 4.68 27.58
N VAL A 538 -35.60 3.94 26.46
CA VAL A 538 -36.34 4.26 25.22
C VAL A 538 -37.05 3.00 24.74
N LEU A 539 -38.38 3.01 24.79
CA LEU A 539 -39.23 1.88 24.46
C LEU A 539 -40.16 2.21 23.27
N PHE A 540 -40.29 1.28 22.32
CA PHE A 540 -41.29 1.36 21.25
C PHE A 540 -42.53 0.56 21.67
N CYS A 541 -43.71 1.20 21.61
CA CYS A 541 -44.89 0.75 22.34
C CYS A 541 -46.18 0.69 21.49
N THR A 542 -47.00 -0.32 21.75
CA THR A 542 -48.33 -0.57 21.16
C THR A 542 -49.41 -0.56 22.24
N VAL A 543 -50.64 -0.16 21.91
CA VAL A 543 -51.75 -0.11 22.88
C VAL A 543 -52.35 -1.51 23.09
N LEU A 544 -52.39 -1.97 24.33
CA LEU A 544 -53.02 -3.26 24.68
C LEU A 544 -54.54 -3.10 24.82
N THR A 545 -55.28 -3.66 23.87
CA THR A 545 -56.76 -3.70 23.87
C THR A 545 -57.34 -5.01 24.41
N SER A 546 -56.53 -6.06 24.51
CA SER A 546 -56.90 -7.38 25.06
C SER A 546 -56.47 -7.55 26.52
N PRO A 547 -57.14 -8.41 27.32
CA PRO A 547 -56.73 -8.68 28.69
C PRO A 547 -55.34 -9.32 28.73
N ALA A 548 -54.42 -8.71 29.50
CA ALA A 548 -52.97 -9.03 29.50
C ALA A 548 -52.58 -10.42 30.04
N ALA A 549 -53.54 -11.31 30.33
CA ALA A 549 -53.30 -12.63 30.91
C ALA A 549 -52.75 -13.68 29.92
N SER A 550 -52.63 -13.35 28.63
CA SER A 550 -52.21 -14.27 27.56
C SER A 550 -50.82 -14.00 26.97
N ILE A 551 -50.09 -12.99 27.46
CA ILE A 551 -48.75 -12.62 26.97
C ILE A 551 -47.78 -12.57 28.17
N PRO A 552 -46.74 -13.43 28.22
CA PRO A 552 -45.73 -13.37 29.27
C PRO A 552 -44.74 -12.22 28.99
N PHE A 553 -44.82 -11.15 29.79
CA PHE A 553 -43.84 -10.06 29.77
C PHE A 553 -42.68 -10.37 30.73
N VAL A 554 -41.47 -9.99 30.34
CA VAL A 554 -40.23 -10.19 31.12
C VAL A 554 -40.03 -9.08 32.15
N ALA A 555 -40.41 -7.85 31.79
CA ALA A 555 -40.41 -6.70 32.68
C ALA A 555 -41.81 -6.08 32.75
N THR A 556 -42.17 -5.52 33.91
CA THR A 556 -43.39 -4.70 34.07
C THR A 556 -43.00 -3.42 34.80
N MET A 557 -43.35 -2.28 34.20
CA MET A 557 -43.14 -0.94 34.73
C MET A 557 -44.50 -0.31 35.02
N ASP A 558 -44.75 0.01 36.29
CA ASP A 558 -46.03 0.56 36.74
C ASP A 558 -45.84 1.98 37.27
N PHE A 559 -46.38 2.94 36.53
CA PHE A 559 -46.45 4.36 36.89
C PHE A 559 -47.89 4.77 37.25
N THR A 560 -48.76 3.81 37.60
CA THR A 560 -50.10 4.12 38.12
C THR A 560 -50.05 4.46 39.61
N GLN A 561 -50.70 5.57 39.99
CA GLN A 561 -50.76 6.02 41.39
C GLN A 561 -52.22 6.21 41.87
N SER A 562 -53.18 6.26 40.95
CA SER A 562 -54.61 6.35 41.24
C SER A 562 -55.35 5.05 40.91
N THR A 563 -56.55 4.88 41.47
CA THR A 563 -57.44 3.73 41.20
C THR A 563 -58.19 3.83 39.86
N LYS A 564 -57.80 4.76 38.98
CA LYS A 564 -58.31 4.84 37.59
C LYS A 564 -57.53 3.90 36.68
N VAL A 565 -58.19 3.37 35.66
CA VAL A 565 -57.55 2.48 34.68
C VAL A 565 -56.68 3.29 33.73
N GLY A 566 -55.38 3.37 34.05
CA GLY A 566 -54.35 3.94 33.19
C GLY A 566 -54.15 3.18 31.88
N MET A 567 -53.43 3.79 30.94
CA MET A 567 -53.14 3.20 29.64
C MET A 567 -52.10 2.07 29.77
N LYS A 568 -52.40 0.90 29.21
CA LYS A 568 -51.49 -0.25 29.16
C LYS A 568 -50.86 -0.37 27.78
N LEU A 569 -49.52 -0.42 27.75
CA LEU A 569 -48.72 -0.49 26.55
C LEU A 569 -47.87 -1.77 26.54
N SER A 570 -47.87 -2.48 25.41
CA SER A 570 -46.95 -3.57 25.12
C SER A 570 -45.72 -2.98 24.41
N CYS A 571 -44.57 -3.06 25.06
CA CYS A 571 -43.38 -2.27 24.73
C CYS A 571 -42.12 -3.12 24.53
N LYS A 572 -41.20 -2.58 23.74
CA LYS A 572 -39.92 -3.21 23.36
C LYS A 572 -38.78 -2.22 23.52
N ASN A 573 -37.69 -2.63 24.18
CA ASN A 573 -36.53 -1.78 24.43
C ASN A 573 -35.71 -1.57 23.12
N ALA A 574 -35.22 -0.35 22.91
CA ALA A 574 -34.39 0.04 21.77
C ALA A 574 -32.87 0.01 22.05
N ALA A 575 -32.44 -0.25 23.29
CA ALA A 575 -31.02 -0.19 23.68
C ALA A 575 -30.11 -1.12 22.82
N GLY A 576 -30.59 -2.31 22.47
CA GLY A 576 -29.88 -3.25 21.57
C GLY A 576 -29.53 -2.71 20.17
N ASP A 577 -30.17 -1.63 19.71
CA ASP A 577 -30.00 -0.98 18.40
C ASP A 577 -29.10 0.28 18.41
N VAL A 578 -28.60 0.68 19.58
CA VAL A 578 -27.92 1.97 19.77
C VAL A 578 -26.61 2.06 19.01
N ALA A 579 -26.49 3.10 18.18
CA ALA A 579 -25.23 3.53 17.61
C ALA A 579 -24.46 4.36 18.64
N VAL A 580 -23.24 3.93 18.95
CA VAL A 580 -22.36 4.60 19.93
C VAL A 580 -21.51 5.64 19.21
N LEU A 581 -21.63 6.91 19.58
CA LEU A 581 -20.93 8.04 18.96
C LEU A 581 -19.91 8.66 19.94
N PRO A 582 -18.78 9.20 19.46
CA PRO A 582 -17.82 9.87 20.33
C PRO A 582 -18.41 11.16 20.94
N ALA A 583 -18.06 11.43 22.20
CA ALA A 583 -18.50 12.62 22.90
C ALA A 583 -18.01 13.90 22.20
N SER A 584 -18.92 14.83 21.92
CA SER A 584 -18.58 16.12 21.29
C SER A 584 -19.02 17.29 22.17
N THR A 585 -18.09 17.80 22.97
CA THR A 585 -18.29 18.96 23.86
C THR A 585 -17.43 20.14 23.40
N ARG A 586 -17.53 21.28 24.10
CA ARG A 586 -16.69 22.46 23.83
C ARG A 586 -15.19 22.21 24.10
N HIS A 587 -14.85 21.15 24.84
CA HIS A 587 -13.50 20.85 25.31
C HIS A 587 -12.87 19.61 24.65
N THR A 588 -13.67 18.73 24.04
CA THR A 588 -13.16 17.56 23.30
C THR A 588 -12.46 18.01 22.01
N ALA A 589 -11.21 17.57 21.83
CA ALA A 589 -10.40 17.86 20.63
C ALA A 589 -10.21 16.64 19.71
N ASN A 590 -10.36 15.42 20.24
CA ASN A 590 -10.28 14.15 19.52
C ASN A 590 -11.52 13.30 19.88
N PRO A 591 -11.97 12.37 19.01
CA PRO A 591 -13.08 11.47 19.32
C PRO A 591 -12.74 10.40 20.39
N PHE A 592 -11.46 10.28 20.76
CA PHE A 592 -10.93 9.38 21.78
C PHE A 592 -10.20 10.19 22.87
N TYR A 593 -9.96 9.56 24.02
CA TYR A 593 -9.08 10.09 25.07
C TYR A 593 -7.73 9.37 25.09
N ARG A 594 -6.71 9.99 25.68
CA ARG A 594 -5.33 9.48 25.79
C ARG A 594 -4.98 9.04 27.21
N ASP A 595 -3.83 8.39 27.34
CA ASP A 595 -3.25 8.03 28.64
C ASP A 595 -3.02 9.29 29.50
N GLY A 596 -3.72 9.38 30.63
CA GLY A 596 -3.72 10.55 31.53
C GLY A 596 -4.83 11.58 31.28
N GLU A 597 -5.64 11.42 30.23
CA GLU A 597 -6.89 12.16 30.03
C GLU A 597 -8.07 11.37 30.64
N PRO A 598 -9.14 12.03 31.14
CA PRO A 598 -10.32 11.33 31.65
C PRO A 598 -11.08 10.62 30.53
N GLU A 599 -11.72 9.50 30.87
CA GLU A 599 -12.57 8.76 29.92
C GLU A 599 -13.77 9.60 29.47
N LEU A 600 -14.03 9.60 28.15
CA LEU A 600 -15.14 10.31 27.54
C LEU A 600 -16.36 9.40 27.43
N VAL A 601 -17.41 9.70 28.20
CA VAL A 601 -18.71 9.01 28.11
C VAL A 601 -19.31 9.21 26.70
N PRO A 602 -19.50 8.14 25.90
CA PRO A 602 -20.04 8.24 24.55
C PRO A 602 -21.47 8.80 24.51
N PHE A 603 -21.87 9.33 23.36
CA PHE A 603 -23.26 9.65 23.09
C PHE A 603 -24.00 8.43 22.52
N SER A 604 -25.20 8.15 23.03
CA SER A 604 -26.12 7.16 22.50
C SER A 604 -26.97 7.77 21.38
N HIS A 605 -27.05 7.11 20.23
CA HIS A 605 -27.85 7.54 19.09
C HIS A 605 -28.77 6.43 18.57
N LEU A 606 -29.99 6.81 18.19
CA LEU A 606 -30.97 5.97 17.50
C LEU A 606 -31.41 6.66 16.20
N ARG A 607 -31.51 5.87 15.12
CA ARG A 607 -32.02 6.27 13.80
C ARG A 607 -32.91 5.15 13.27
N TYR A 608 -34.16 5.47 12.97
CA TYR A 608 -35.11 4.54 12.37
C TYR A 608 -35.92 5.23 11.26
N ASP A 609 -35.94 4.65 10.07
CA ASP A 609 -36.88 5.00 8.99
C ASP A 609 -38.27 4.37 9.23
N ALA A 610 -39.32 4.94 8.62
CA ALA A 610 -40.72 4.54 8.81
C ALA A 610 -41.01 3.03 8.79
N GLN A 611 -40.30 2.26 7.97
CA GLN A 611 -40.47 0.80 7.86
C GLN A 611 -40.22 0.04 9.17
N HIS A 612 -39.43 0.59 10.10
CA HIS A 612 -39.02 -0.10 11.33
C HIS A 612 -39.98 0.17 12.50
N PHE A 613 -40.77 1.24 12.43
CA PHE A 613 -41.63 1.69 13.54
C PHE A 613 -43.13 1.72 13.22
N SER A 614 -43.53 1.34 12.00
CA SER A 614 -44.93 1.38 11.50
C SER A 614 -45.93 0.52 12.27
N GLU A 615 -45.45 -0.48 13.03
CA GLU A 615 -46.27 -1.32 13.91
C GLU A 615 -46.53 -0.71 15.30
N TYR A 616 -45.77 0.34 15.69
CA TYR A 616 -45.86 0.98 17.01
C TYR A 616 -46.72 2.24 16.99
N HIS A 617 -47.31 2.57 18.14
CA HIS A 617 -48.20 3.73 18.32
C HIS A 617 -47.48 4.90 19.01
N PHE A 618 -46.54 4.58 19.91
CA PHE A 618 -45.77 5.57 20.68
C PHE A 618 -44.30 5.15 20.80
N VAL A 619 -43.41 6.14 20.84
CA VAL A 619 -42.08 5.99 21.45
C VAL A 619 -42.15 6.57 22.86
N ALA A 620 -41.96 5.73 23.87
CA ALA A 620 -41.87 6.12 25.26
C ALA A 620 -40.41 6.39 25.62
N ILE A 621 -40.14 7.59 26.12
CA ILE A 621 -38.83 8.01 26.64
C ILE A 621 -39.02 8.20 28.14
N ILE A 622 -38.33 7.38 28.94
CA ILE A 622 -38.51 7.31 30.39
C ILE A 622 -37.28 7.91 31.06
N ASP A 623 -37.50 8.97 31.82
CA ASP A 623 -36.53 9.54 32.76
C ASP A 623 -36.66 8.78 34.09
N GLN A 624 -35.65 7.99 34.42
CA GLN A 624 -35.56 7.17 35.64
C GLN A 624 -34.54 7.73 36.64
N ALA A 625 -34.01 8.94 36.45
CA ALA A 625 -33.04 9.49 37.38
C ALA A 625 -33.71 10.00 38.68
N ASP A 626 -33.37 9.38 39.81
CA ASP A 626 -33.86 9.80 41.15
C ASP A 626 -33.34 11.19 41.60
N SER A 627 -32.41 11.79 40.86
CA SER A 627 -31.80 13.09 41.17
C SER A 627 -31.33 13.83 39.91
N PRO A 628 -31.18 15.16 39.93
CA PRO A 628 -30.78 15.94 38.76
C PRO A 628 -29.40 15.54 38.19
N LEU A 629 -29.39 15.04 36.96
CA LEU A 629 -28.19 14.70 36.18
C LEU A 629 -28.05 15.63 34.99
N ASP A 630 -26.80 16.00 34.63
CA ASP A 630 -26.49 16.84 33.46
C ASP A 630 -26.54 16.05 32.14
N ASN A 631 -27.61 15.29 31.98
CA ASN A 631 -27.89 14.42 30.85
C ASN A 631 -28.99 15.03 29.98
N PHE A 632 -28.68 15.25 28.70
CA PHE A 632 -29.64 15.78 27.73
C PHE A 632 -30.26 14.66 26.90
N VAL A 633 -31.49 14.88 26.42
CA VAL A 633 -32.15 14.01 25.44
C VAL A 633 -32.80 14.89 24.38
N ILE A 634 -32.46 14.67 23.12
CA ILE A 634 -33.14 15.27 21.98
C ILE A 634 -33.76 14.12 21.18
N ALA A 635 -35.07 14.15 20.96
CA ALA A 635 -35.77 13.14 20.18
C ALA A 635 -36.83 13.77 19.27
N GLU A 636 -36.88 13.36 18.00
CA GLU A 636 -37.78 13.95 17.01
C GLU A 636 -38.19 13.00 15.88
N PHE A 637 -39.40 13.22 15.37
CA PHE A 637 -39.82 12.78 14.04
C PHE A 637 -39.68 13.96 13.07
N ARG A 638 -39.01 13.75 11.94
CA ARG A 638 -38.85 14.73 10.85
C ARG A 638 -39.02 14.05 9.50
N ASP A 639 -39.25 14.83 8.46
CA ASP A 639 -39.42 14.31 7.10
C ASP A 639 -38.10 13.73 6.60
N ALA A 640 -38.08 12.55 5.97
CA ALA A 640 -36.84 11.88 5.58
C ALA A 640 -35.96 12.74 4.64
N LEU A 641 -36.58 13.63 3.87
CA LEU A 641 -35.90 14.59 2.98
C LEU A 641 -35.19 15.73 3.74
N ASP A 642 -35.55 16.04 4.98
CA ASP A 642 -34.83 17.03 5.80
C ASP A 642 -33.46 16.52 6.27
N PHE A 643 -33.31 15.19 6.37
CA PHE A 643 -32.07 14.54 6.77
C PHE A 643 -31.10 14.38 5.58
N ASP A 644 -31.60 14.09 4.38
CA ASP A 644 -30.78 13.58 3.27
C ASP A 644 -30.59 14.64 2.16
N GLN A 645 -29.37 15.18 2.01
CA GLN A 645 -29.03 16.18 0.98
C GLN A 645 -28.01 15.65 -0.03
N GLU A 646 -28.30 15.73 -1.33
CA GLU A 646 -27.38 15.29 -2.40
C GLU A 646 -26.80 16.46 -3.20
N HIS A 647 -25.49 16.64 -3.13
CA HIS A 647 -24.77 17.77 -3.72
C HIS A 647 -24.04 17.37 -5.02
N ASN A 648 -24.81 17.21 -6.09
CA ASN A 648 -24.28 16.85 -7.41
C ASN A 648 -23.45 17.99 -8.03
N ILE A 649 -22.13 17.81 -8.05
CA ILE A 649 -21.13 18.74 -8.59
C ILE A 649 -20.12 17.99 -9.46
N ALA A 650 -19.70 18.57 -10.58
CA ALA A 650 -18.60 17.98 -11.38
C ALA A 650 -17.25 18.17 -10.66
N LEU A 651 -16.40 17.14 -10.64
CA LEU A 651 -15.11 17.15 -9.94
C LEU A 651 -14.25 18.38 -10.29
N GLY A 652 -14.12 18.74 -11.58
CA GLY A 652 -13.37 19.93 -11.99
C GLY A 652 -13.91 21.26 -11.44
N LYS A 653 -15.21 21.36 -11.14
CA LYS A 653 -15.81 22.52 -10.47
C LYS A 653 -15.53 22.52 -8.97
N LEU A 654 -15.65 21.36 -8.32
CA LEU A 654 -15.30 21.17 -6.90
C LEU A 654 -13.82 21.52 -6.64
N LEU A 655 -12.91 21.14 -7.53
CA LEU A 655 -11.48 21.39 -7.41
C LEU A 655 -11.07 22.86 -7.64
N THR A 656 -11.88 23.65 -8.36
CA THR A 656 -11.56 25.04 -8.74
C THR A 656 -12.32 26.10 -7.95
N LEU A 657 -13.58 25.83 -7.60
CA LEU A 657 -14.46 26.77 -6.87
C LEU A 657 -14.85 26.26 -5.48
N GLY A 658 -14.57 24.99 -5.16
CA GLY A 658 -15.12 24.32 -3.98
C GLY A 658 -16.61 24.01 -4.10
N LEU A 659 -17.18 23.61 -2.97
CA LEU A 659 -18.62 23.48 -2.74
C LEU A 659 -18.94 24.31 -1.48
N SER A 660 -20.11 24.93 -1.43
CA SER A 660 -20.61 25.55 -0.20
C SER A 660 -22.12 25.44 -0.11
N PHE A 661 -22.61 25.03 1.05
CA PHE A 661 -24.03 24.87 1.36
C PHE A 661 -24.32 25.31 2.80
N THR A 662 -25.59 25.46 3.15
CA THR A 662 -26.02 25.92 4.46
C THR A 662 -27.10 25.01 5.03
N LEU A 663 -26.84 24.44 6.20
CA LEU A 663 -27.83 23.72 6.99
C LEU A 663 -28.77 24.76 7.65
N PRO A 664 -30.09 24.65 7.50
CA PRO A 664 -31.03 25.67 7.99
C PRO A 664 -31.10 25.72 9.51
N ALA A 665 -31.67 26.81 10.04
CA ALA A 665 -31.95 26.98 11.46
C ALA A 665 -33.02 26.00 12.00
N THR A 666 -33.82 25.41 11.11
CA THR A 666 -34.91 24.45 11.41
C THR A 666 -34.50 22.98 11.28
N ARG A 667 -33.24 22.70 10.90
CA ARG A 667 -32.69 21.37 10.62
C ARG A 667 -33.04 20.30 11.68
N PRO A 668 -33.11 19.02 11.29
CA PRO A 668 -33.03 17.91 12.23
C PRO A 668 -31.64 17.87 12.91
N THR A 669 -31.56 17.09 13.97
CA THR A 669 -30.36 16.88 14.80
C THR A 669 -29.18 16.29 14.00
N VAL A 670 -29.47 15.54 12.93
CA VAL A 670 -28.50 14.92 12.02
C VAL A 670 -28.87 15.25 10.57
N VAL A 671 -27.91 15.70 9.76
CA VAL A 671 -28.09 15.89 8.30
C VAL A 671 -26.96 15.19 7.55
N GLU A 672 -27.30 14.28 6.64
CA GLU A 672 -26.39 13.53 5.78
C GLU A 672 -26.24 14.24 4.42
N ALA A 673 -25.09 14.90 4.21
CA ALA A 673 -24.74 15.51 2.94
C ALA A 673 -23.89 14.56 2.08
N LYS A 674 -24.48 14.04 0.99
CA LYS A 674 -23.85 13.14 0.01
C LYS A 674 -23.17 13.96 -1.08
N ILE A 675 -21.89 13.67 -1.35
CA ILE A 675 -21.11 14.35 -2.40
C ILE A 675 -20.50 13.29 -3.35
N PRO A 676 -21.23 12.87 -4.41
CA PRO A 676 -20.78 11.83 -5.33
C PRO A 676 -19.42 12.08 -6.01
N ALA A 677 -19.01 13.35 -6.11
CA ALA A 677 -17.73 13.76 -6.71
C ALA A 677 -16.48 13.40 -5.88
N ILE A 678 -16.64 13.08 -4.59
CA ILE A 678 -15.54 12.80 -3.66
C ILE A 678 -15.39 11.27 -3.55
N GLU A 679 -14.84 10.66 -4.60
CA GLU A 679 -14.71 9.19 -4.76
C GLU A 679 -13.23 8.71 -4.77
N SER A 680 -12.28 9.57 -5.17
CA SER A 680 -10.86 9.20 -5.32
C SER A 680 -10.03 9.38 -4.06
N SER A 681 -9.30 8.33 -3.68
CA SER A 681 -8.37 8.30 -2.54
C SER A 681 -7.09 9.14 -2.75
N LEU A 682 -6.81 9.57 -3.99
CA LEU A 682 -5.67 10.43 -4.34
C LEU A 682 -5.90 11.91 -3.98
N LEU A 683 -7.14 12.29 -3.71
CA LEU A 683 -7.52 13.68 -3.44
C LEU A 683 -7.85 13.88 -1.97
N ALA A 684 -7.35 14.97 -1.40
CA ALA A 684 -7.67 15.44 -0.07
C ALA A 684 -8.44 16.77 -0.17
N TYR A 685 -9.35 16.98 0.77
CA TYR A 685 -10.19 18.16 0.85
C TYR A 685 -10.11 18.79 2.24
N ARG A 686 -10.48 20.06 2.33
CA ARG A 686 -10.57 20.81 3.57
C ARG A 686 -11.99 21.31 3.74
N LEU A 687 -12.62 20.86 4.82
CA LEU A 687 -13.94 21.24 5.24
C LEU A 687 -13.84 22.36 6.27
N GLN A 688 -14.64 23.41 6.13
CA GLN A 688 -14.84 24.45 7.13
C GLN A 688 -16.32 24.51 7.50
N VAL A 689 -16.59 24.66 8.80
CA VAL A 689 -17.93 24.67 9.39
C VAL A 689 -18.07 25.94 10.24
N ASP A 690 -18.72 26.94 9.66
CA ASP A 690 -19.06 28.19 10.33
C ASP A 690 -20.39 28.03 11.09
N ARG A 691 -20.32 28.28 12.40
CA ARG A 691 -21.37 28.06 13.40
C ARG A 691 -22.23 29.29 13.64
N GLY A 692 -21.87 30.45 13.07
CA GLY A 692 -22.52 31.73 13.35
C GLY A 692 -22.62 32.04 14.85
N ALA A 693 -23.76 32.59 15.27
CA ALA A 693 -24.01 33.00 16.66
C ALA A 693 -24.15 31.82 17.67
N CYS A 694 -23.95 30.57 17.26
CA CYS A 694 -24.22 29.41 18.11
C CYS A 694 -23.23 29.24 19.28
N GLU A 695 -22.03 29.81 19.20
CA GLU A 695 -20.97 29.60 20.21
C GLU A 695 -21.29 30.25 21.57
N GLN A 696 -22.07 31.33 21.60
CA GLN A 696 -22.30 32.12 22.81
C GLN A 696 -23.47 31.62 23.67
N ASN A 697 -24.41 30.88 23.10
CA ASN A 697 -25.58 30.36 23.82
C ASN A 697 -25.33 28.94 24.34
N GLY A 698 -26.14 28.50 25.32
CA GLY A 698 -26.05 27.19 25.98
C GLY A 698 -26.47 26.00 25.11
N ALA A 699 -25.73 25.73 24.03
CA ALA A 699 -25.86 24.52 23.23
C ALA A 699 -25.47 23.27 24.04
N LEU A 700 -26.26 22.20 23.90
CA LEU A 700 -26.19 20.94 24.65
C LEU A 700 -24.97 20.09 24.28
N PHE A 701 -24.57 20.12 23.00
CA PHE A 701 -23.35 19.49 22.53
C PHE A 701 -22.71 20.33 21.42
N ALA A 702 -21.39 20.20 21.24
CA ALA A 702 -20.68 20.86 20.14
C ALA A 702 -20.92 20.08 18.84
N PRO A 703 -21.08 20.74 17.67
CA PRO A 703 -21.33 20.03 16.43
C PRO A 703 -20.18 19.07 16.10
N MET A 704 -20.52 17.91 15.55
CA MET A 704 -19.57 16.90 15.09
C MET A 704 -19.95 16.39 13.71
N LEU A 705 -18.95 15.83 13.02
CA LEU A 705 -19.09 15.24 11.70
C LEU A 705 -18.68 13.77 11.75
N ARG A 706 -19.47 12.92 11.10
CA ARG A 706 -19.01 11.62 10.62
C ARG A 706 -18.80 11.67 9.10
N GLN A 707 -17.59 11.40 8.65
CA GLN A 707 -17.28 11.04 7.27
C GLN A 707 -17.52 9.55 7.10
N SER A 708 -18.25 9.13 6.06
CA SER A 708 -18.55 7.72 5.78
C SER A 708 -18.40 7.36 4.30
N LEU A 709 -18.09 6.09 4.05
CA LEU A 709 -18.09 5.42 2.74
C LEU A 709 -18.76 4.05 2.91
N GLN A 710 -19.51 3.58 1.90
CA GLN A 710 -20.25 2.31 1.99
C GLN A 710 -19.46 1.09 1.48
N SER A 711 -18.48 1.29 0.59
CA SER A 711 -17.63 0.24 0.02
C SER A 711 -16.25 0.84 -0.26
N PRO A 712 -15.19 0.46 0.49
CA PRO A 712 -15.26 -0.30 1.75
C PRO A 712 -15.99 0.48 2.87
N TYR A 713 -16.32 -0.17 4.00
CA TYR A 713 -16.90 0.50 5.17
C TYR A 713 -15.87 1.36 5.91
N GLU A 714 -15.53 2.51 5.34
CA GLU A 714 -14.78 3.57 6.01
C GLU A 714 -15.74 4.43 6.84
N SER A 715 -15.34 4.74 8.07
CA SER A 715 -16.01 5.73 8.92
C SER A 715 -14.99 6.45 9.76
N ARG A 716 -15.23 7.75 9.99
CA ARG A 716 -14.30 8.63 10.71
C ARG A 716 -15.05 9.78 11.35
N TYR A 717 -14.74 10.07 12.60
CA TYR A 717 -15.42 11.09 13.39
C TYR A 717 -14.53 12.32 13.64
N PHE A 718 -15.13 13.51 13.61
CA PHE A 718 -14.53 14.78 13.97
C PHE A 718 -15.43 15.48 14.99
N VAL A 719 -15.04 15.45 16.26
CA VAL A 719 -15.74 16.13 17.36
C VAL A 719 -15.44 17.63 17.36
N ASN A 720 -16.34 18.44 17.92
CA ASN A 720 -16.19 19.89 18.06
C ASN A 720 -15.73 20.57 16.75
N ILE A 721 -16.33 20.20 15.61
CA ILE A 721 -15.82 20.59 14.29
C ILE A 721 -15.98 22.08 14.01
N SER A 722 -14.86 22.70 13.57
CA SER A 722 -14.79 24.02 12.94
C SER A 722 -14.01 23.95 11.61
N GLN A 723 -12.97 23.11 11.56
CA GLN A 723 -12.27 22.70 10.34
C GLN A 723 -11.92 21.21 10.41
N ALA A 724 -11.98 20.50 9.29
CA ALA A 724 -11.54 19.10 9.15
C ALA A 724 -10.79 18.85 7.84
N GLY A 725 -9.83 17.93 7.88
CA GLY A 725 -9.21 17.34 6.69
C GLY A 725 -10.00 16.10 6.27
N ILE A 726 -10.63 16.15 5.09
CA ILE A 726 -11.43 15.05 4.53
C ILE A 726 -10.55 14.29 3.53
N SER A 727 -10.29 13.02 3.83
CA SER A 727 -9.58 12.11 2.94
C SER A 727 -10.01 10.67 3.20
N LEU A 728 -9.94 9.84 2.16
CA LEU A 728 -10.64 8.55 2.09
C LEU A 728 -9.80 7.44 1.43
N HIS A 729 -10.27 6.20 1.59
CA HIS A 729 -9.70 4.96 1.04
C HIS A 729 -10.67 4.24 0.07
N GLY A 730 -11.44 5.03 -0.67
CA GLY A 730 -12.27 4.58 -1.81
C GLY A 730 -11.41 4.29 -3.05
N VAL A 731 -11.82 4.80 -4.22
CA VAL A 731 -11.16 4.43 -5.50
C VAL A 731 -9.67 4.81 -5.47
N ALA A 732 -8.81 3.80 -5.57
CA ALA A 732 -7.36 3.90 -5.50
C ALA A 732 -6.72 3.28 -6.75
N PRO A 733 -5.54 3.76 -7.19
CA PRO A 733 -4.91 3.25 -8.39
C PRO A 733 -4.39 1.82 -8.17
N TYR A 734 -4.47 1.02 -9.23
CA TYR A 734 -4.15 -0.40 -9.28
C TYR A 734 -5.01 -1.28 -8.36
N MET A 735 -6.20 -0.82 -7.95
CA MET A 735 -7.18 -1.67 -7.28
C MET A 735 -8.10 -2.37 -8.31
N PRO A 736 -8.42 -3.66 -8.11
CA PRO A 736 -9.43 -4.35 -8.91
C PRO A 736 -10.84 -3.76 -8.66
N PRO A 737 -11.77 -3.85 -9.64
CA PRO A 737 -13.17 -3.51 -9.44
C PRO A 737 -13.84 -4.39 -8.39
N THR A 738 -14.82 -3.84 -7.67
CA THR A 738 -15.63 -4.56 -6.68
C THR A 738 -16.62 -5.52 -7.36
N MET A 739 -17.02 -6.59 -6.65
CA MET A 739 -18.03 -7.52 -7.16
C MET A 739 -19.46 -6.95 -7.09
N ALA A 740 -19.70 -5.94 -6.23
CA ALA A 740 -21.01 -5.37 -5.98
C ALA A 740 -21.33 -4.18 -6.89
N HIS A 741 -22.15 -4.40 -7.93
CA HIS A 741 -22.64 -3.39 -8.88
C HIS A 741 -23.54 -2.26 -8.29
N ARG A 742 -23.63 -2.11 -6.95
CA ARG A 742 -24.57 -1.20 -6.26
C ARG A 742 -23.99 -0.36 -5.13
N ALA A 743 -22.66 -0.22 -5.04
CA ALA A 743 -22.06 0.75 -4.12
C ALA A 743 -22.55 2.19 -4.43
N THR A 744 -23.02 2.93 -3.43
CA THR A 744 -23.34 4.36 -3.59
C THR A 744 -22.05 5.15 -3.82
N LYS A 745 -22.02 6.02 -4.83
CA LYS A 745 -20.80 6.76 -5.18
C LYS A 745 -20.52 7.94 -4.27
N GLY A 746 -19.24 8.13 -3.97
CA GLY A 746 -18.70 9.26 -3.22
C GLY A 746 -18.95 9.21 -1.70
N VAL A 747 -18.60 10.31 -1.04
CA VAL A 747 -18.58 10.40 0.43
C VAL A 747 -19.92 10.83 1.02
N GLY A 748 -20.28 10.24 2.16
CA GLY A 748 -21.32 10.76 3.06
C GLY A 748 -20.70 11.63 4.15
N LEU A 749 -21.29 12.80 4.40
CA LEU A 749 -20.92 13.70 5.49
C LEU A 749 -22.13 13.91 6.42
N GLU A 750 -22.19 13.16 7.52
CA GLU A 750 -23.26 13.26 8.52
C GLU A 750 -22.91 14.30 9.58
N PHE A 751 -23.58 15.44 9.54
CA PHE A 751 -23.44 16.54 10.50
C PHE A 751 -24.43 16.36 11.65
N PHE A 752 -23.91 16.07 12.84
CA PHE A 752 -24.67 16.05 14.09
C PHE A 752 -24.53 17.42 14.75
N SER A 753 -25.64 18.07 15.07
CA SER A 753 -25.62 19.43 15.67
C SER A 753 -26.83 19.68 16.54
N ASP A 754 -26.65 20.44 17.63
CA ASP A 754 -27.75 20.87 18.48
C ASP A 754 -28.76 21.71 17.65
N PRO A 755 -30.02 21.27 17.52
CA PRO A 755 -31.03 21.95 16.73
C PRO A 755 -31.94 22.85 17.59
N THR A 756 -31.69 22.94 18.91
CA THR A 756 -32.22 24.03 19.76
C THR A 756 -31.55 25.36 19.41
N CYS A 757 -30.31 25.29 18.90
CA CYS A 757 -29.57 26.43 18.39
C CYS A 757 -30.08 26.86 17.00
N LYS A 758 -31.03 27.80 17.00
CA LYS A 758 -31.71 28.38 15.81
C LYS A 758 -30.81 29.27 14.91
N ALA A 759 -29.51 29.03 14.88
CA ALA A 759 -28.60 29.62 13.90
C ALA A 759 -28.43 28.66 12.70
N PRO A 760 -28.33 29.14 11.44
CA PRO A 760 -27.90 28.31 10.33
C PRO A 760 -26.41 27.96 10.46
N ILE A 761 -26.01 26.79 9.95
CA ILE A 761 -24.60 26.36 9.90
C ILE A 761 -24.15 26.40 8.44
N LYS A 762 -23.06 27.11 8.14
CA LYS A 762 -22.50 27.18 6.79
C LYS A 762 -21.33 26.21 6.66
N VAL A 763 -21.40 25.37 5.63
CA VAL A 763 -20.42 24.33 5.33
C VAL A 763 -19.74 24.66 4.00
N THR A 764 -18.41 24.67 4.00
CA THR A 764 -17.59 24.95 2.81
C THR A 764 -16.56 23.84 2.62
N VAL A 765 -16.59 23.17 1.47
CA VAL A 765 -15.63 22.13 1.05
C VAL A 765 -14.67 22.74 0.03
N THR A 766 -13.37 22.62 0.25
CA THR A 766 -12.32 23.13 -0.66
C THR A 766 -11.28 22.05 -0.95
N PHE A 767 -10.59 22.16 -2.08
CA PHE A 767 -9.53 21.22 -2.46
C PHE A 767 -8.23 21.47 -1.69
N ASP A 768 -7.67 20.43 -1.08
CA ASP A 768 -6.37 20.49 -0.40
C ASP A 768 -5.27 19.93 -1.30
N ALA A 769 -4.78 20.77 -2.21
CA ALA A 769 -3.73 20.40 -3.17
C ALA A 769 -2.44 19.92 -2.48
N LEU A 770 -2.08 20.50 -1.33
CA LEU A 770 -0.92 20.07 -0.56
C LEU A 770 -1.17 18.70 0.07
N GLY A 771 -2.29 18.50 0.75
CA GLY A 771 -2.67 17.20 1.32
C GLY A 771 -2.70 16.08 0.28
N SER A 772 -3.21 16.38 -0.92
CA SER A 772 -3.30 15.44 -2.05
C SER A 772 -1.92 14.97 -2.53
N LEU A 773 -0.91 15.86 -2.59
CA LEU A 773 0.45 15.47 -2.97
C LEU A 773 1.06 14.43 -2.01
N GLY A 774 0.75 14.48 -0.72
CA GLY A 774 1.22 13.51 0.27
C GLY A 774 0.64 12.10 0.06
N LYS A 775 -0.60 12.01 -0.41
CA LYS A 775 -1.28 10.74 -0.72
C LYS A 775 -0.68 10.00 -1.93
N LEU A 776 0.08 10.68 -2.79
CA LEU A 776 0.68 10.07 -3.99
C LEU A 776 1.79 9.05 -3.66
N TYR A 777 2.63 9.33 -2.66
CA TYR A 777 3.86 8.55 -2.41
C TYR A 777 3.58 7.07 -2.13
N MET A 778 2.64 6.78 -1.23
CA MET A 778 2.32 5.39 -0.83
C MET A 778 1.77 4.55 -2.00
N ARG A 779 0.95 5.16 -2.85
CA ARG A 779 0.21 4.47 -3.93
C ARG A 779 1.00 4.35 -5.23
N TYR A 780 1.95 5.24 -5.48
CA TYR A 780 2.82 5.23 -6.67
C TYR A 780 4.28 4.83 -6.39
N ARG A 781 4.59 4.23 -5.23
CA ARG A 781 5.99 3.91 -4.84
C ARG A 781 6.79 3.05 -5.84
N THR A 782 6.14 2.11 -6.55
CA THR A 782 6.80 1.26 -7.57
C THR A 782 7.16 2.00 -8.86
N VAL A 783 6.56 3.18 -9.11
CA VAL A 783 6.90 4.06 -10.24
C VAL A 783 8.39 4.44 -10.24
N PHE A 784 8.99 4.59 -9.05
CA PHE A 784 10.41 4.90 -8.88
C PHE A 784 11.36 3.74 -9.26
N ALA A 785 10.86 2.54 -9.55
CA ALA A 785 11.64 1.50 -10.25
C ALA A 785 11.43 1.57 -11.78
N ALA A 786 10.19 1.82 -12.20
CA ALA A 786 9.75 1.69 -13.59
C ALA A 786 10.10 2.89 -14.50
N PHE A 787 9.65 4.10 -14.14
CA PHE A 787 9.81 5.29 -14.98
C PHE A 787 11.27 5.78 -15.09
N PRO A 788 12.15 5.65 -14.07
CA PRO A 788 13.57 5.92 -14.24
C PRO A 788 14.25 5.05 -15.31
N LEU A 789 13.84 3.79 -15.47
CA LEU A 789 14.35 2.94 -16.55
C LEU A 789 13.88 3.40 -17.94
N LEU A 790 12.64 3.90 -18.08
CA LEU A 790 12.20 4.60 -19.31
C LEU A 790 13.12 5.77 -19.65
N ILE A 791 13.46 6.62 -18.66
CA ILE A 791 14.34 7.78 -18.88
C ILE A 791 15.75 7.31 -19.29
N VAL A 792 16.36 6.39 -18.55
CA VAL A 792 17.74 5.93 -18.82
C VAL A 792 17.86 5.17 -20.13
N THR A 793 16.89 4.33 -20.49
CA THR A 793 16.91 3.62 -21.79
C THR A 793 16.69 4.55 -22.98
N LEU A 794 15.88 5.60 -22.86
CA LEU A 794 15.79 6.64 -23.89
C LEU A 794 17.10 7.45 -24.03
N VAL A 795 17.72 7.83 -22.92
CA VAL A 795 19.01 8.56 -22.94
C VAL A 795 20.11 7.70 -23.55
N LEU A 796 20.17 6.40 -23.21
CA LEU A 796 21.11 5.44 -23.77
C LEU A 796 20.85 5.18 -25.27
N ARG A 797 19.57 5.09 -25.69
CA ARG A 797 19.18 5.01 -27.12
C ARG A 797 19.69 6.20 -27.91
N LYS A 798 19.63 7.40 -27.33
CA LYS A 798 20.14 8.63 -27.96
C LYS A 798 21.68 8.67 -27.99
N GLN A 799 22.38 8.14 -26.96
CA GLN A 799 23.84 7.96 -26.99
C GLN A 799 24.28 7.00 -28.10
N PHE A 800 23.69 5.81 -28.19
CA PHE A 800 24.00 4.84 -29.25
C PHE A 800 23.75 5.41 -30.64
N ARG A 801 22.61 6.10 -30.86
CA ARG A 801 22.33 6.72 -32.16
C ARG A 801 23.38 7.75 -32.56
N VAL A 802 23.81 8.63 -31.63
CA VAL A 802 24.87 9.62 -31.92
C VAL A 802 26.22 8.94 -32.14
N TYR A 803 26.52 7.87 -31.40
CA TYR A 803 27.74 7.08 -31.61
C TYR A 803 27.77 6.38 -32.97
N ASP A 804 26.68 5.74 -33.40
CA ASP A 804 26.57 5.11 -34.72
C ASP A 804 26.64 6.15 -35.87
N GLU A 805 26.08 7.35 -35.67
CA GLU A 805 26.12 8.45 -36.64
C GLU A 805 27.45 9.22 -36.69
N THR A 806 28.25 9.26 -35.60
CA THR A 806 29.41 10.19 -35.49
C THR A 806 30.73 9.57 -35.00
N GLY A 807 30.73 8.36 -34.45
CA GLY A 807 31.87 7.75 -33.75
C GLY A 807 32.17 8.33 -32.36
N VAL A 808 31.38 9.31 -31.87
CA VAL A 808 31.53 9.92 -30.54
C VAL A 808 30.40 9.46 -29.62
N PHE A 809 30.76 8.87 -28.49
CA PHE A 809 29.79 8.45 -27.46
C PHE A 809 29.65 9.57 -26.44
N ILE A 810 28.70 10.46 -26.71
CA ILE A 810 28.42 11.66 -25.92
C ILE A 810 28.11 11.36 -24.44
N SER A 811 28.28 12.38 -23.60
CA SER A 811 27.99 12.25 -22.16
C SER A 811 26.51 11.99 -21.88
N PHE A 812 26.20 11.40 -20.73
CA PHE A 812 24.82 11.12 -20.32
C PHE A 812 24.00 12.42 -20.13
N SER A 813 24.59 13.50 -19.60
CA SER A 813 23.91 14.80 -19.43
C SER A 813 23.64 15.51 -20.76
N GLU A 814 24.56 15.42 -21.73
CA GLU A 814 24.36 15.91 -23.11
C GLU A 814 23.27 15.11 -23.82
N SER A 815 23.29 13.77 -23.72
CA SER A 815 22.25 12.92 -24.29
C SER A 815 20.89 13.11 -23.62
N LEU A 816 20.87 13.45 -22.32
CA LEU A 816 19.65 13.83 -21.60
C LEU A 816 19.07 15.14 -22.16
N ASP A 817 19.85 16.20 -22.36
CA ASP A 817 19.37 17.42 -23.02
C ASP A 817 18.80 17.14 -24.42
N LEU A 818 19.50 16.36 -25.24
CA LEU A 818 19.03 15.96 -26.57
C LEU A 818 17.77 15.07 -26.54
N SER A 819 17.55 14.33 -25.44
CA SER A 819 16.35 13.50 -25.26
C SER A 819 15.16 14.29 -24.72
N LEU A 820 15.41 15.25 -23.82
CA LEU A 820 14.41 16.16 -23.27
C LEU A 820 13.84 17.13 -24.33
N ARG A 821 14.59 17.44 -25.38
CA ARG A 821 14.11 18.27 -26.50
C ARG A 821 13.16 17.56 -27.47
N GLN A 822 13.08 16.22 -27.45
CA GLN A 822 12.34 15.48 -28.47
C GLN A 822 11.78 14.14 -27.96
N SER A 823 12.64 13.18 -27.63
CA SER A 823 12.22 11.78 -27.41
C SER A 823 11.41 11.57 -26.13
N ILE A 824 11.75 12.27 -25.03
CA ILE A 824 11.05 12.12 -23.76
C ILE A 824 9.67 12.82 -23.80
N PRO A 825 9.52 14.09 -24.25
CA PRO A 825 8.20 14.72 -24.37
C PRO A 825 7.25 13.98 -25.31
N LEU A 826 7.74 13.47 -26.46
CA LEU A 826 6.91 12.71 -27.39
C LEU A 826 6.42 11.39 -26.78
N LEU A 827 7.26 10.66 -26.04
CA LEU A 827 6.83 9.43 -25.37
C LEU A 827 5.84 9.74 -24.24
N LEU A 828 6.11 10.73 -23.39
CA LEU A 828 5.18 11.13 -22.31
C LEU A 828 3.83 11.59 -22.87
N LEU A 829 3.82 12.32 -23.99
CA LEU A 829 2.58 12.69 -24.69
C LEU A 829 1.84 11.46 -25.21
N SER A 830 2.53 10.51 -25.87
CA SER A 830 1.88 9.28 -26.35
C SER A 830 1.36 8.38 -25.22
N LEU A 831 2.05 8.35 -24.07
CA LEU A 831 1.59 7.63 -22.88
C LEU A 831 0.40 8.33 -22.21
N THR A 832 0.34 9.66 -22.25
CA THR A 832 -0.81 10.44 -21.77
C THR A 832 -2.04 10.20 -22.66
N LEU A 833 -1.84 10.16 -23.99
CA LEU A 833 -2.91 9.81 -24.94
C LEU A 833 -3.38 8.35 -24.74
N LEU A 834 -2.45 7.41 -24.52
CA LEU A 834 -2.77 6.03 -24.18
C LEU A 834 -3.61 5.95 -22.90
N ALA A 835 -3.23 6.68 -21.84
CA ALA A 835 -4.00 6.79 -20.60
C ALA A 835 -5.44 7.28 -20.86
N THR A 836 -5.61 8.36 -21.63
CA THR A 836 -6.95 8.85 -21.99
C THR A 836 -7.76 7.82 -22.79
N SER A 837 -7.13 7.05 -23.68
CA SER A 837 -7.84 6.03 -24.47
C SER A 837 -8.30 4.83 -23.65
N ILE A 838 -7.51 4.42 -22.64
CA ILE A 838 -7.85 3.31 -21.74
C ILE A 838 -9.05 3.68 -20.86
N GLY A 839 -9.06 4.88 -20.26
CA GLY A 839 -10.17 5.33 -19.42
C GLY A 839 -11.48 5.61 -20.19
N VAL A 840 -11.40 6.07 -21.44
CA VAL A 840 -12.58 6.43 -22.24
C VAL A 840 -13.24 5.24 -22.93
N ALA A 841 -12.48 4.26 -23.43
CA ALA A 841 -13.06 3.17 -24.24
C ALA A 841 -14.18 2.38 -23.54
N PRO A 842 -14.08 1.98 -22.25
CA PRO A 842 -15.11 1.19 -21.58
C PRO A 842 -16.43 1.94 -21.34
N GLN A 843 -16.41 3.27 -21.22
CA GLN A 843 -17.62 4.07 -21.07
C GLN A 843 -18.50 4.04 -22.32
N ILE A 844 -17.89 3.79 -23.50
CA ILE A 844 -18.61 3.72 -24.77
C ILE A 844 -19.38 2.41 -24.90
N ASP A 845 -18.79 1.26 -24.52
CA ASP A 845 -19.47 -0.04 -24.64
C ASP A 845 -20.63 -0.20 -23.65
N THR A 846 -20.52 0.38 -22.43
CA THR A 846 -21.66 0.43 -21.49
C THR A 846 -22.88 1.17 -22.03
N SER A 847 -22.72 2.06 -23.02
CA SER A 847 -23.85 2.76 -23.67
C SER A 847 -24.59 1.90 -24.72
N ARG A 848 -24.03 0.76 -25.14
CA ARG A 848 -24.50 -0.03 -26.29
C ARG A 848 -25.08 -1.41 -25.97
N ARG A 849 -24.93 -1.92 -24.75
CA ARG A 849 -25.38 -3.28 -24.36
C ARG A 849 -26.36 -3.29 -23.18
N GLY A 850 -27.60 -2.87 -23.42
CA GLY A 850 -28.70 -3.11 -22.49
C GLY A 850 -29.36 -4.46 -22.75
N CYS A 851 -28.87 -5.56 -22.15
CA CYS A 851 -29.64 -6.82 -22.10
C CYS A 851 -29.15 -7.84 -21.03
N SER A 852 -30.12 -8.38 -20.28
CA SER A 852 -30.10 -9.60 -19.44
C SER A 852 -29.10 -9.72 -18.27
N LEU A 853 -29.50 -10.52 -17.27
CA LEU A 853 -28.99 -10.51 -15.89
C LEU A 853 -28.22 -11.80 -15.49
N LEU A 854 -27.85 -12.66 -16.46
CA LEU A 854 -27.29 -13.99 -16.20
C LEU A 854 -25.82 -14.21 -16.62
N ASP A 855 -25.30 -13.45 -17.59
CA ASP A 855 -23.92 -13.59 -18.09
C ASP A 855 -22.93 -12.62 -17.43
N THR A 856 -23.42 -11.69 -16.59
CA THR A 856 -22.72 -10.44 -16.25
C THR A 856 -21.48 -10.62 -15.36
N ILE A 857 -21.41 -11.69 -14.57
CA ILE A 857 -20.26 -11.97 -13.68
C ILE A 857 -19.03 -12.43 -14.49
N SER A 858 -19.25 -13.10 -15.63
CA SER A 858 -18.19 -13.56 -16.54
C SER A 858 -17.52 -12.44 -17.35
N ALA A 859 -17.88 -11.18 -17.11
CA ALA A 859 -17.46 -10.02 -17.89
C ALA A 859 -16.67 -8.95 -17.08
N ILE A 860 -16.36 -9.22 -15.81
CA ILE A 860 -15.55 -8.30 -14.98
C ILE A 860 -14.07 -8.62 -15.19
N ASP A 861 -13.37 -7.76 -15.93
CA ASP A 861 -11.90 -7.78 -16.00
C ASP A 861 -11.30 -7.18 -14.73
N PHE A 862 -10.75 -8.05 -13.87
CA PHE A 862 -10.13 -7.64 -12.61
C PHE A 862 -8.72 -7.04 -12.78
N HIS A 863 -8.07 -7.22 -13.94
CA HIS A 863 -6.71 -6.73 -14.24
C HIS A 863 -6.69 -5.41 -15.02
N ARG A 864 -7.86 -4.89 -15.39
CA ARG A 864 -8.05 -3.61 -16.10
C ARG A 864 -7.22 -2.44 -15.54
N ASN A 865 -7.09 -2.35 -14.21
CA ASN A 865 -6.34 -1.30 -13.52
C ASN A 865 -4.83 -1.61 -13.32
N ASP A 866 -4.28 -2.69 -13.89
CA ASP A 866 -2.84 -3.00 -13.74
C ASP A 866 -1.94 -2.20 -14.69
N LEU A 867 -2.51 -1.42 -15.62
CA LEU A 867 -1.77 -0.71 -16.67
C LEU A 867 -1.43 0.75 -16.33
N LEU A 868 -0.21 1.17 -16.67
CA LEU A 868 0.26 2.55 -16.69
C LEU A 868 0.11 3.32 -15.35
N ILE A 869 -0.93 4.14 -15.20
CA ILE A 869 -1.23 4.93 -13.98
C ILE A 869 -2.23 4.25 -13.04
N GLY A 870 -2.76 3.10 -13.46
CA GLY A 870 -3.63 2.24 -12.67
C GLY A 870 -5.03 2.78 -12.37
N THR A 871 -5.54 3.73 -13.15
CA THR A 871 -6.88 4.28 -12.92
C THR A 871 -7.60 4.57 -14.24
N ASP A 872 -8.88 4.24 -14.25
CA ASP A 872 -9.83 4.48 -15.33
C ASP A 872 -10.25 5.94 -15.51
N ASP A 873 -10.07 6.80 -14.50
CA ASP A 873 -10.55 8.18 -14.55
C ASP A 873 -9.64 9.08 -15.41
N PRO A 874 -10.13 9.61 -16.56
CA PRO A 874 -9.34 10.48 -17.43
C PRO A 874 -8.82 11.76 -16.75
N PHE A 875 -9.41 12.17 -15.63
CA PHE A 875 -8.92 13.32 -14.85
C PHE A 875 -7.47 13.13 -14.39
N PHE A 876 -7.05 11.94 -13.97
CA PHE A 876 -5.71 11.70 -13.42
C PHE A 876 -4.61 11.55 -14.48
N THR A 877 -4.92 11.72 -15.77
CA THR A 877 -3.95 11.53 -16.86
C THR A 877 -2.74 12.49 -16.80
N PHE A 878 -2.87 13.64 -16.11
CA PHE A 878 -1.74 14.53 -15.81
C PHE A 878 -0.67 13.92 -14.86
N MET A 879 -0.96 12.78 -14.21
CA MET A 879 0.04 12.02 -13.47
C MET A 879 1.20 11.57 -14.37
N VAL A 880 0.94 11.23 -15.64
CA VAL A 880 1.98 10.74 -16.57
C VAL A 880 3.13 11.75 -16.77
N PRO A 881 2.88 13.02 -17.17
CA PRO A 881 3.94 14.02 -17.27
C PRO A 881 4.50 14.44 -15.90
N LEU A 882 3.69 14.48 -14.84
CA LEU A 882 4.16 14.80 -13.48
C LEU A 882 5.23 13.81 -13.00
N ILE A 883 4.90 12.51 -13.09
CA ILE A 883 5.81 11.39 -12.81
C ILE A 883 7.06 11.48 -13.68
N GLY A 884 6.90 11.74 -14.99
CA GLY A 884 8.02 11.89 -15.92
C GLY A 884 9.02 12.96 -15.48
N ILE A 885 8.54 14.15 -15.10
CA ILE A 885 9.36 15.27 -14.64
C ILE A 885 10.07 14.92 -13.31
N VAL A 886 9.37 14.32 -12.35
CA VAL A 886 9.96 13.84 -11.09
C VAL A 886 11.08 12.82 -11.38
N CYS A 887 10.84 11.83 -12.23
CA CYS A 887 11.83 10.80 -12.56
C CYS A 887 13.04 11.35 -13.33
N ILE A 888 12.88 12.40 -14.16
CA ILE A 888 14.02 13.13 -14.75
C ILE A 888 14.90 13.74 -13.65
N GLY A 889 14.27 14.36 -12.64
CA GLY A 889 14.98 14.90 -11.47
C GLY A 889 15.78 13.82 -10.73
N VAL A 890 15.17 12.69 -10.39
CA VAL A 890 15.85 11.59 -9.66
C VAL A 890 16.94 10.93 -10.50
N CYS A 891 16.72 10.69 -11.79
CA CYS A 891 17.75 10.19 -12.71
C CYS A 891 18.96 11.14 -12.79
N THR A 892 18.72 12.46 -12.80
CA THR A 892 19.78 13.46 -12.82
C THR A 892 20.54 13.50 -11.49
N ALA A 893 19.84 13.39 -10.36
CA ALA A 893 20.47 13.29 -9.04
C ALA A 893 21.35 12.04 -8.92
N LEU A 894 20.85 10.85 -9.30
CA LEU A 894 21.63 9.61 -9.26
C LEU A 894 22.86 9.68 -10.19
N HIS A 895 22.72 10.27 -11.38
CA HIS A 895 23.83 10.53 -12.30
C HIS A 895 24.95 11.35 -11.63
N TYR A 896 24.60 12.44 -10.94
CA TYR A 896 25.58 13.27 -10.24
C TYR A 896 26.16 12.60 -8.98
N ILE A 897 25.38 11.80 -8.24
CA ILE A 897 25.88 10.99 -7.12
C ILE A 897 26.93 9.99 -7.61
N ILE A 898 26.69 9.30 -8.74
CA ILE A 898 27.67 8.37 -9.32
C ILE A 898 28.89 9.13 -9.91
N LEU A 899 28.71 10.34 -10.46
CA LEU A 899 29.85 11.19 -10.84
C LEU A 899 30.70 11.61 -9.63
N LEU A 900 30.09 11.89 -8.47
CA LEU A 900 30.80 12.22 -7.24
C LEU A 900 31.54 11.00 -6.67
N LEU A 901 30.86 9.86 -6.57
CA LEU A 901 31.47 8.60 -6.11
C LEU A 901 32.64 8.17 -6.99
N THR A 902 32.51 8.25 -8.32
CA THR A 902 33.61 7.90 -9.22
C THR A 902 34.79 8.89 -9.18
N GLN A 903 34.58 10.16 -8.79
CA GLN A 903 35.68 11.06 -8.44
C GLN A 903 36.35 10.65 -7.12
N LEU A 904 35.56 10.45 -6.07
CA LEU A 904 36.05 10.16 -4.73
C LEU A 904 36.88 8.86 -4.71
N PHE A 905 36.37 7.78 -5.32
CA PHE A 905 37.15 6.55 -5.46
C PHE A 905 38.40 6.72 -6.34
N SER A 906 38.36 7.56 -7.38
CA SER A 906 39.55 7.87 -8.19
C SER A 906 40.61 8.65 -7.39
N PHE A 907 40.21 9.52 -6.46
CA PHE A 907 41.12 10.24 -5.56
C PHE A 907 41.70 9.31 -4.48
N VAL A 908 40.86 8.49 -3.84
CA VAL A 908 41.28 7.46 -2.87
C VAL A 908 42.30 6.50 -3.49
N PHE A 909 42.10 6.07 -4.74
CA PHE A 909 43.05 5.21 -5.47
C PHE A 909 44.42 5.88 -5.75
N ILE A 910 44.51 7.21 -5.70
CA ILE A 910 45.79 7.93 -5.76
C ILE A 910 46.46 7.94 -4.38
N LEU A 911 45.69 8.22 -3.32
CA LEU A 911 46.19 8.33 -1.95
C LEU A 911 46.77 7.01 -1.42
N PHE A 912 46.13 5.88 -1.72
CA PHE A 912 46.57 4.54 -1.28
C PHE A 912 47.58 3.86 -2.21
N ARG A 913 48.10 4.54 -3.24
CA ARG A 913 49.17 3.96 -4.08
C ARG A 913 50.50 3.99 -3.32
N PRO A 914 51.19 2.84 -3.10
CA PRO A 914 52.44 2.83 -2.35
C PRO A 914 53.50 3.70 -3.04
N ARG A 915 54.16 4.55 -2.25
CA ARG A 915 54.98 5.70 -2.69
C ARG A 915 56.36 5.32 -3.25
N GLY A 916 56.56 4.07 -3.66
CA GLY A 916 57.87 3.45 -3.93
C GLY A 916 58.15 3.03 -5.37
N SER A 917 57.32 3.39 -6.36
CA SER A 917 57.64 3.19 -7.79
C SER A 917 58.26 4.48 -8.35
N THR A 918 59.59 4.56 -8.24
CA THR A 918 60.41 5.71 -8.68
C THR A 918 60.93 5.55 -10.11
N ASP A 919 60.04 5.23 -11.05
CA ASP A 919 60.34 5.16 -12.48
C ASP A 919 60.15 6.54 -13.15
N ALA A 920 60.78 7.56 -12.58
CA ALA A 920 60.64 8.97 -12.97
C ALA A 920 62.01 9.65 -13.18
N ALA A 921 63.02 8.88 -13.60
CA ALA A 921 64.40 9.33 -13.75
C ALA A 921 65.16 8.70 -14.94
N ASN A 922 64.47 8.40 -16.06
CA ASN A 922 65.15 8.20 -17.35
C ASN A 922 64.23 8.46 -18.55
N GLY A 923 64.78 9.07 -19.60
CA GLY A 923 64.02 9.65 -20.73
C GLY A 923 63.61 8.69 -21.85
N SER A 924 63.16 7.47 -21.53
CA SER A 924 62.71 6.49 -22.54
C SER A 924 61.18 6.42 -22.61
N ALA A 925 60.59 6.87 -23.72
CA ALA A 925 59.15 6.73 -23.98
C ALA A 925 58.79 5.28 -24.33
N GLY A 926 58.64 4.42 -23.32
CA GLY A 926 58.36 2.99 -23.49
C GLY A 926 57.50 2.41 -22.36
N VAL A 927 56.36 1.82 -22.75
CA VAL A 927 55.51 0.92 -21.94
C VAL A 927 55.19 1.40 -20.52
N ALA A 928 54.17 2.25 -20.39
CA ALA A 928 53.46 2.35 -19.12
C ALA A 928 52.86 0.98 -18.77
N SER A 929 53.16 0.46 -17.57
CA SER A 929 52.64 -0.83 -17.07
C SER A 929 51.12 -0.92 -17.29
N PRO A 930 50.58 -2.01 -17.86
CA PRO A 930 49.17 -2.07 -18.24
C PRO A 930 48.27 -1.96 -17.02
N ILE A 931 47.58 -0.82 -16.87
CA ILE A 931 46.66 -0.53 -15.75
C ILE A 931 45.41 -1.42 -15.83
N PHE A 932 45.02 -1.82 -17.04
CA PHE A 932 44.28 -3.05 -17.29
C PHE A 932 45.26 -4.20 -17.53
N ALA A 933 45.87 -4.74 -16.47
CA ALA A 933 46.61 -5.99 -16.59
C ALA A 933 45.59 -7.12 -16.77
N PRO A 934 45.50 -7.76 -17.96
CA PRO A 934 44.46 -8.76 -18.18
C PRO A 934 44.84 -10.03 -17.43
N SER A 935 43.95 -10.49 -16.54
CA SER A 935 43.93 -11.91 -16.19
C SER A 935 43.78 -12.72 -17.49
N THR A 936 44.54 -13.81 -17.62
CA THR A 936 44.62 -14.56 -18.88
C THR A 936 43.24 -15.05 -19.32
N PRO A 937 42.96 -15.13 -20.64
CA PRO A 937 41.65 -15.55 -21.15
C PRO A 937 41.16 -16.87 -20.53
N ARG A 938 42.05 -17.86 -20.35
CA ARG A 938 41.75 -19.10 -19.62
C ARG A 938 41.36 -18.85 -18.16
N ARG A 939 42.14 -18.07 -17.38
CA ARG A 939 41.82 -17.78 -15.97
C ARG A 939 40.47 -17.08 -15.81
N ARG A 940 40.06 -16.27 -16.78
CA ARG A 940 38.76 -15.61 -16.81
C ARG A 940 37.62 -16.56 -17.17
N MET A 941 37.75 -17.35 -18.23
CA MET A 941 36.77 -18.41 -18.54
C MET A 941 36.55 -19.33 -17.32
N ILE A 942 37.63 -19.73 -16.64
CA ILE A 942 37.57 -20.54 -15.42
C ILE A 942 36.84 -19.78 -14.30
N SER A 943 37.18 -18.51 -14.03
CA SER A 943 36.51 -17.72 -12.99
C SER A 943 35.02 -17.47 -13.28
N THR A 944 34.66 -17.24 -14.54
CA THR A 944 33.28 -17.03 -14.98
C THR A 944 32.51 -18.36 -14.96
N ALA A 945 33.10 -19.48 -15.39
CA ALA A 945 32.50 -20.80 -15.28
C ALA A 945 32.27 -21.23 -13.82
N ILE A 946 33.23 -20.98 -12.92
CA ILE A 946 33.07 -21.20 -11.48
C ILE A 946 31.92 -20.35 -10.92
N LEU A 947 31.84 -19.06 -11.29
CA LEU A 947 30.76 -18.19 -10.84
C LEU A 947 29.38 -18.65 -11.35
N LEU A 948 29.28 -19.07 -12.61
CA LEU A 948 28.01 -19.57 -13.17
C LEU A 948 27.62 -20.93 -12.59
N LEU A 949 28.58 -21.83 -12.31
CA LEU A 949 28.33 -23.10 -11.61
C LEU A 949 27.86 -22.85 -10.17
N LEU A 950 28.49 -21.91 -9.46
CA LEU A 950 28.11 -21.49 -8.12
C LEU A 950 26.70 -20.88 -8.09
N VAL A 951 26.34 -20.09 -9.11
CA VAL A 951 24.99 -19.54 -9.30
C VAL A 951 23.97 -20.61 -9.74
N SER A 952 24.41 -21.69 -10.35
CA SER A 952 23.54 -22.83 -10.72
C SER A 952 23.25 -23.78 -9.55
N THR A 953 23.91 -23.62 -8.39
CA THR A 953 23.93 -24.64 -7.32
C THR A 953 23.70 -24.12 -5.90
N PHE A 954 24.18 -22.93 -5.54
CA PHE A 954 24.16 -22.44 -4.16
C PHE A 954 23.87 -20.94 -3.99
N ILE A 955 24.28 -20.11 -4.95
CA ILE A 955 24.18 -18.64 -4.84
C ILE A 955 23.07 -18.10 -5.75
N PRO A 956 22.14 -17.26 -5.24
CA PRO A 956 21.10 -16.64 -6.06
C PRO A 956 21.73 -15.66 -7.07
N TYR A 957 21.17 -15.61 -8.28
CA TYR A 957 21.71 -14.75 -9.36
C TYR A 957 21.77 -13.26 -8.96
N GLN A 958 20.93 -12.84 -8.01
CA GLN A 958 20.88 -11.50 -7.41
C GLN A 958 22.18 -11.12 -6.68
N PHE A 959 22.89 -12.08 -6.05
CA PHE A 959 24.21 -11.83 -5.46
C PHE A 959 25.26 -11.58 -6.55
N ALA A 960 25.28 -12.41 -7.60
CA ALA A 960 26.16 -12.22 -8.74
C ALA A 960 25.86 -10.89 -9.49
N TYR A 961 24.60 -10.43 -9.46
CA TYR A 961 24.22 -9.10 -9.93
C TYR A 961 24.85 -7.97 -9.10
N LEU A 962 24.77 -8.05 -7.77
CA LEU A 962 25.42 -7.08 -6.87
C LEU A 962 26.94 -7.05 -7.10
N VAL A 963 27.58 -8.20 -7.23
CA VAL A 963 29.02 -8.30 -7.57
C VAL A 963 29.31 -7.66 -8.93
N ALA A 964 28.49 -7.91 -9.95
CA ALA A 964 28.63 -7.29 -11.27
C ALA A 964 28.49 -5.75 -11.22
N CYS A 965 27.55 -5.21 -10.43
CA CYS A 965 27.42 -3.77 -10.19
C CYS A 965 28.68 -3.18 -9.53
N LEU A 966 29.26 -3.84 -8.52
CA LEU A 966 30.49 -3.41 -7.86
C LEU A 966 31.70 -3.44 -8.82
N VAL A 967 31.85 -4.51 -9.60
CA VAL A 967 32.90 -4.61 -10.63
C VAL A 967 32.72 -3.54 -11.70
N GLN A 968 31.49 -3.23 -12.11
CA GLN A 968 31.20 -2.16 -13.07
C GLN A 968 31.49 -0.76 -12.50
N LEU A 969 31.24 -0.52 -11.21
CA LEU A 969 31.62 0.72 -10.52
C LEU A 969 33.14 0.90 -10.54
N PHE A 970 33.92 -0.10 -10.13
CA PHE A 970 35.39 -0.04 -10.17
C PHE A 970 35.93 0.06 -11.61
N THR A 971 35.27 -0.57 -12.59
CA THR A 971 35.61 -0.43 -14.01
C THR A 971 35.39 1.00 -14.51
N SER A 972 34.29 1.64 -14.10
CA SER A 972 33.99 3.04 -14.42
C SER A 972 34.98 4.02 -13.75
N VAL A 973 35.43 3.73 -12.52
CA VAL A 973 36.52 4.48 -11.85
C VAL A 973 37.84 4.36 -12.63
N ARG A 974 38.21 3.15 -13.07
CA ARG A 974 39.43 2.92 -13.89
C ARG A 974 39.33 3.63 -15.24
N ALA A 975 38.19 3.53 -15.92
CA ALA A 975 37.91 4.21 -17.17
C ALA A 975 38.06 5.74 -17.02
N ARG A 976 37.48 6.32 -15.97
CA ARG A 976 37.60 7.75 -15.65
C ARG A 976 39.06 8.17 -15.45
N ARG A 977 39.80 7.42 -14.64
CA ARG A 977 41.22 7.69 -14.35
C ARG A 977 42.07 7.67 -15.62
N ILE A 978 41.85 6.70 -16.50
CA ILE A 978 42.54 6.61 -17.79
C ILE A 978 42.16 7.79 -18.70
N GLY A 979 40.87 8.15 -18.79
CA GLY A 979 40.44 9.36 -19.51
C GLY A 979 41.07 10.66 -18.99
N THR A 980 41.37 10.77 -17.69
CA THR A 980 42.05 11.94 -17.11
C THR A 980 43.57 11.94 -17.25
N VAL A 981 44.22 10.77 -17.28
CA VAL A 981 45.70 10.66 -17.34
C VAL A 981 46.21 10.56 -18.77
N THR A 982 45.47 9.91 -19.67
CA THR A 982 45.76 9.80 -21.10
C THR A 982 44.52 10.22 -21.91
N PRO A 983 44.24 11.53 -22.01
CA PRO A 983 43.06 12.03 -22.71
C PRO A 983 43.10 11.68 -24.20
N SER A 984 42.20 10.79 -24.62
CA SER A 984 41.95 10.43 -26.02
C SER A 984 40.46 10.26 -26.25
N THR A 985 40.00 10.44 -27.50
CA THR A 985 38.58 10.27 -27.86
C THR A 985 38.07 8.87 -27.53
N SER A 986 38.88 7.84 -27.74
CA SER A 986 38.57 6.45 -27.37
C SER A 986 38.38 6.29 -25.86
N ASN A 987 39.29 6.82 -25.04
CA ASN A 987 39.21 6.72 -23.59
C ASN A 987 38.00 7.49 -23.02
N VAL A 988 37.65 8.64 -23.61
CA VAL A 988 36.47 9.44 -23.23
C VAL A 988 35.17 8.73 -23.63
N ASN A 989 35.07 8.21 -24.86
CA ASN A 989 33.94 7.41 -25.32
C ASN A 989 33.70 6.20 -24.38
N TYR A 990 34.76 5.45 -24.06
CA TYR A 990 34.70 4.28 -23.19
C TYR A 990 34.32 4.62 -21.74
N TYR A 991 34.78 5.77 -21.20
CA TYR A 991 34.29 6.26 -19.90
C TYR A 991 32.80 6.60 -19.93
N HIS A 992 32.31 7.33 -20.94
CA HIS A 992 30.89 7.65 -21.06
C HIS A 992 30.02 6.40 -21.25
N TYR A 993 30.51 5.41 -22.00
CA TYR A 993 29.86 4.11 -22.16
C TYR A 993 29.76 3.34 -20.83
N THR A 994 30.89 3.13 -20.14
CA THR A 994 30.91 2.41 -18.85
C THR A 994 30.04 3.09 -17.78
N HIS A 995 30.04 4.42 -17.71
CA HIS A 995 29.19 5.21 -16.81
C HIS A 995 27.69 5.07 -17.13
N SER A 996 27.31 5.06 -18.41
CA SER A 996 25.90 4.86 -18.80
C SER A 996 25.39 3.44 -18.57
N ILE A 997 26.21 2.41 -18.79
CA ILE A 997 25.84 1.03 -18.44
C ILE A 997 25.78 0.84 -16.92
N LEU A 998 26.67 1.48 -16.14
CA LEU A 998 26.57 1.52 -14.69
C LEU A 998 25.24 2.13 -14.23
N LEU A 999 24.82 3.27 -14.81
CA LEU A 999 23.53 3.89 -14.52
C LEU A 999 22.35 2.98 -14.83
N LEU A 1000 22.38 2.25 -15.96
CA LEU A 1000 21.35 1.27 -16.31
C LEU A 1000 21.28 0.13 -15.29
N MET A 1001 22.43 -0.39 -14.82
CA MET A 1001 22.47 -1.46 -13.82
C MET A 1001 22.02 -0.99 -12.43
N MET A 1002 22.40 0.23 -12.02
CA MET A 1002 22.03 0.81 -10.72
C MET A 1002 20.52 1.04 -10.56
N TRP A 1003 19.75 1.14 -11.66
CA TRP A 1003 18.28 1.22 -11.62
C TRP A 1003 17.58 -0.13 -11.53
N VAL A 1004 18.23 -1.22 -11.92
CA VAL A 1004 17.71 -2.60 -11.75
C VAL A 1004 18.09 -3.19 -10.39
N LEU A 1005 19.22 -2.75 -9.82
CA LEU A 1005 19.71 -3.22 -8.52
C LEU A 1005 18.66 -3.22 -7.37
N PRO A 1006 17.79 -2.20 -7.20
CA PRO A 1006 16.78 -2.19 -6.14
C PRO A 1006 15.75 -3.33 -6.19
N ILE A 1007 15.55 -3.94 -7.36
CA ILE A 1007 14.66 -5.09 -7.57
C ILE A 1007 15.32 -6.37 -7.03
N ASN A 1008 16.63 -6.50 -7.21
CA ASN A 1008 17.41 -7.68 -6.81
C ASN A 1008 17.76 -7.70 -5.30
N LEU A 1009 17.85 -6.54 -4.65
CA LEU A 1009 18.29 -6.44 -3.25
C LEU A 1009 17.37 -7.12 -2.21
N PRO A 1010 16.03 -7.03 -2.27
CA PRO A 1010 15.17 -7.65 -1.25
C PRO A 1010 15.20 -9.18 -1.28
N ILE A 1011 15.24 -9.79 -2.48
CA ILE A 1011 15.38 -11.24 -2.63
C ILE A 1011 16.75 -11.71 -2.11
N LEU A 1012 17.81 -10.92 -2.33
CA LEU A 1012 19.11 -11.20 -1.74
C LEU A 1012 19.08 -11.15 -0.20
N ALA A 1013 18.32 -10.25 0.40
CA ALA A 1013 18.14 -10.18 1.85
C ALA A 1013 17.40 -11.41 2.42
N VAL A 1014 16.39 -11.94 1.71
CA VAL A 1014 15.70 -13.20 2.05
C VAL A 1014 16.70 -14.36 2.09
N TRP A 1015 17.53 -14.52 1.07
CA TRP A 1015 18.54 -15.59 1.02
C TRP A 1015 19.59 -15.47 2.13
N VAL A 1016 20.12 -14.26 2.37
CA VAL A 1016 21.09 -14.04 3.47
C VAL A 1016 20.46 -14.34 4.84
N ARG A 1017 19.17 -14.05 5.06
CA ARG A 1017 18.49 -14.44 6.31
C ARG A 1017 18.33 -15.96 6.43
N ASN A 1018 17.93 -16.66 5.37
CA ASN A 1018 17.78 -18.12 5.39
C ASN A 1018 19.12 -18.83 5.68
N LEU A 1019 20.25 -18.35 5.12
CA LEU A 1019 21.59 -18.84 5.47
C LEU A 1019 21.94 -18.64 6.95
N ALA A 1020 21.55 -17.51 7.55
CA ALA A 1020 21.81 -17.20 8.95
C ALA A 1020 20.98 -18.08 9.93
N VAL A 1021 19.85 -18.64 9.46
CA VAL A 1021 19.02 -19.62 10.18
C VAL A 1021 19.43 -21.07 9.80
N HIS A 1022 20.59 -21.25 9.16
CA HIS A 1022 21.12 -22.53 8.68
C HIS A 1022 20.20 -23.30 7.70
N TRP A 1023 19.21 -22.63 7.09
CA TRP A 1023 18.27 -23.24 6.15
C TRP A 1023 18.86 -23.24 4.72
N LEU A 1024 19.55 -24.32 4.36
CA LEU A 1024 20.39 -24.42 3.15
C LEU A 1024 19.66 -24.90 1.89
N THR A 1025 18.33 -24.98 1.85
CA THR A 1025 17.61 -25.51 0.68
C THR A 1025 17.69 -24.54 -0.53
N PRO A 1026 18.20 -24.96 -1.71
CA PRO A 1026 18.34 -24.07 -2.85
C PRO A 1026 16.98 -23.75 -3.52
N PHE A 1027 16.56 -22.49 -3.48
CA PHE A 1027 15.33 -22.03 -4.15
C PHE A 1027 15.44 -22.15 -5.67
N SER A 1028 14.62 -23.01 -6.29
CA SER A 1028 14.70 -23.36 -7.72
C SER A 1028 14.57 -22.15 -8.66
N SER A 1029 13.73 -21.18 -8.31
CA SER A 1029 13.48 -19.95 -9.10
C SER A 1029 14.65 -18.96 -9.10
N HIS A 1030 15.65 -19.09 -8.21
CA HIS A 1030 16.73 -18.12 -8.03
C HIS A 1030 18.11 -18.58 -8.53
N HIS A 1031 18.23 -19.84 -8.96
CA HIS A 1031 19.45 -20.39 -9.57
C HIS A 1031 19.42 -20.27 -11.12
N ASN A 1032 18.69 -19.27 -11.64
CA ASN A 1032 18.54 -19.03 -13.08
C ASN A 1032 19.79 -18.36 -13.69
N VAL A 1033 20.70 -19.19 -14.19
CA VAL A 1033 21.94 -18.80 -14.89
C VAL A 1033 21.68 -17.86 -16.08
N VAL A 1034 20.55 -17.99 -16.78
CA VAL A 1034 20.21 -17.16 -17.95
C VAL A 1034 19.88 -15.71 -17.54
N SER A 1035 19.34 -15.50 -16.34
CA SER A 1035 19.00 -14.17 -15.78
C SER A 1035 20.22 -13.29 -15.46
N ILE A 1036 21.45 -13.83 -15.53
CA ILE A 1036 22.68 -13.12 -15.11
C ILE A 1036 23.87 -13.30 -16.04
N THR A 1037 23.97 -14.40 -16.79
CA THR A 1037 25.08 -14.64 -17.73
C THR A 1037 25.34 -13.45 -18.68
N PRO A 1038 24.32 -12.79 -19.27
CA PRO A 1038 24.54 -11.62 -20.10
C PRO A 1038 25.18 -10.43 -19.37
N PHE A 1039 24.78 -10.15 -18.13
CA PHE A 1039 25.40 -9.09 -17.33
C PHE A 1039 26.85 -9.40 -16.96
N ILE A 1040 27.15 -10.65 -16.58
CA ILE A 1040 28.52 -11.07 -16.27
C ILE A 1040 29.41 -10.93 -17.51
N LEU A 1041 28.98 -11.43 -18.67
CA LEU A 1041 29.74 -11.32 -19.92
C LEU A 1041 29.88 -9.87 -20.41
N LEU A 1042 28.89 -9.01 -20.15
CA LEU A 1042 28.94 -7.59 -20.51
C LEU A 1042 29.94 -6.81 -19.64
N VAL A 1043 29.85 -6.98 -18.31
CA VAL A 1043 30.81 -6.38 -17.37
C VAL A 1043 32.21 -6.95 -17.59
N GLU A 1044 32.34 -8.26 -17.81
CA GLU A 1044 33.62 -8.89 -18.14
C GLU A 1044 34.25 -8.26 -19.40
N ASN A 1045 33.48 -8.09 -20.49
CA ASN A 1045 33.98 -7.41 -21.69
C ASN A 1045 34.45 -5.98 -21.37
N MET A 1046 33.66 -5.19 -20.65
CA MET A 1046 34.06 -3.84 -20.24
C MET A 1046 35.33 -3.84 -19.37
N THR A 1047 35.53 -4.78 -18.45
CA THR A 1047 36.74 -4.82 -17.59
C THR A 1047 38.06 -4.92 -18.37
N THR A 1048 38.01 -5.29 -19.65
CA THR A 1048 39.18 -5.38 -20.55
C THR A 1048 39.53 -4.07 -21.27
N GLY A 1049 38.75 -3.01 -21.09
CA GLY A 1049 38.84 -1.79 -21.91
C GLY A 1049 38.14 -1.89 -23.27
N ARG A 1050 37.39 -2.96 -23.54
CA ARG A 1050 36.59 -3.10 -24.77
C ARG A 1050 35.29 -2.29 -24.67
N MET A 1051 34.94 -1.66 -25.78
CA MET A 1051 33.67 -0.97 -26.01
C MET A 1051 32.92 -1.67 -27.16
N VAL A 1052 31.61 -1.47 -27.24
CA VAL A 1052 30.78 -1.91 -28.38
C VAL A 1052 31.28 -1.23 -29.66
N PRO A 1053 31.45 -1.93 -30.79
CA PRO A 1053 31.87 -1.32 -32.06
C PRO A 1053 30.81 -0.34 -32.59
N GLN A 1054 31.21 0.61 -33.44
CA GLN A 1054 30.28 1.48 -34.17
C GLN A 1054 29.53 0.67 -35.24
N ILE A 1055 28.20 0.81 -35.32
CA ILE A 1055 27.34 -0.04 -36.16
C ILE A 1055 26.78 0.77 -37.34
N SER A 1056 27.41 0.60 -38.50
CA SER A 1056 26.91 1.13 -39.78
C SER A 1056 25.82 0.26 -40.43
N SER A 1057 25.65 -0.98 -39.98
CA SER A 1057 24.70 -1.95 -40.55
C SER A 1057 23.28 -1.81 -39.96
N TRP A 1058 22.33 -2.58 -40.49
CA TRP A 1058 20.93 -2.57 -40.03
C TRP A 1058 20.77 -2.89 -38.52
N LEU A 1059 21.75 -3.55 -37.91
CA LEU A 1059 21.76 -3.94 -36.49
C LEU A 1059 21.61 -2.74 -35.54
N ARG A 1060 22.02 -1.52 -35.94
CA ARG A 1060 21.80 -0.28 -35.16
C ARG A 1060 20.31 -0.02 -34.89
N HIS A 1061 19.44 -0.42 -35.81
CA HIS A 1061 18.00 -0.27 -35.65
C HIS A 1061 17.46 -1.25 -34.61
N VAL A 1062 18.05 -2.45 -34.48
CA VAL A 1062 17.72 -3.40 -33.41
C VAL A 1062 18.08 -2.82 -32.04
N THR A 1063 19.27 -2.23 -31.87
CA THR A 1063 19.66 -1.53 -30.63
C THR A 1063 18.66 -0.41 -30.28
N SER A 1064 18.26 0.39 -31.26
CA SER A 1064 17.25 1.45 -31.08
C SER A 1064 15.85 0.91 -30.74
N ILE A 1065 15.43 -0.19 -31.38
CA ILE A 1065 14.12 -0.80 -31.15
C ILE A 1065 14.06 -1.42 -29.76
N LEU A 1066 15.08 -2.19 -29.37
CA LEU A 1066 15.12 -2.87 -28.08
C LEU A 1066 15.09 -1.88 -26.91
N LEU A 1067 15.90 -0.82 -26.96
CA LEU A 1067 15.89 0.23 -25.93
C LEU A 1067 14.57 1.01 -25.89
N PHE A 1068 13.90 1.21 -27.02
CA PHE A 1068 12.59 1.87 -27.06
C PHE A 1068 11.45 0.96 -26.56
N ALA A 1069 11.49 -0.33 -26.92
CA ALA A 1069 10.55 -1.33 -26.43
C ALA A 1069 10.67 -1.49 -24.91
N THR A 1070 11.89 -1.55 -24.36
CA THR A 1070 12.10 -1.54 -22.90
C THR A 1070 11.53 -0.28 -22.25
N ALA A 1071 11.73 0.91 -22.83
CA ALA A 1071 11.16 2.15 -22.31
C ALA A 1071 9.62 2.11 -22.28
N LEU A 1072 8.99 1.57 -23.34
CA LEU A 1072 7.53 1.44 -23.46
C LEU A 1072 6.97 0.41 -22.47
N CYS A 1073 7.55 -0.79 -22.40
CA CYS A 1073 7.13 -1.84 -21.47
C CYS A 1073 7.32 -1.43 -20.01
N ALA A 1074 8.39 -0.69 -19.69
CA ALA A 1074 8.63 -0.17 -18.35
C ALA A 1074 7.51 0.81 -17.91
N ALA A 1075 7.03 1.69 -18.79
CA ALA A 1075 5.93 2.58 -18.47
C ALA A 1075 4.57 1.88 -18.37
N ILE A 1076 4.25 0.96 -19.29
CA ILE A 1076 2.93 0.33 -19.35
C ILE A 1076 2.76 -0.74 -18.27
N TYR A 1077 3.74 -1.63 -18.09
CA TYR A 1077 3.63 -2.80 -17.21
C TYR A 1077 4.48 -2.69 -15.95
N GLY A 1078 5.63 -2.00 -16.01
CA GLY A 1078 6.67 -2.05 -14.98
C GLY A 1078 6.28 -1.49 -13.60
N VAL A 1079 5.18 -0.74 -13.49
CA VAL A 1079 4.69 -0.24 -12.19
C VAL A 1079 3.95 -1.34 -11.39
N SER A 1080 3.26 -2.23 -12.09
CA SER A 1080 2.54 -3.37 -11.51
C SER A 1080 3.38 -4.65 -11.54
N HIS A 1081 4.17 -4.86 -12.59
CA HIS A 1081 4.99 -6.05 -12.83
C HIS A 1081 6.48 -5.71 -12.77
N ALA A 1082 6.96 -5.21 -11.63
CA ALA A 1082 8.30 -4.63 -11.52
C ALA A 1082 9.43 -5.66 -11.75
N TYR A 1083 9.22 -6.95 -11.45
CA TYR A 1083 10.16 -8.04 -11.75
C TYR A 1083 10.56 -8.11 -13.24
N LEU A 1084 9.65 -7.75 -14.16
CA LEU A 1084 9.87 -7.78 -15.61
C LEU A 1084 11.02 -6.85 -16.04
N LEU A 1085 11.27 -5.78 -15.29
CA LEU A 1085 12.30 -4.78 -15.58
C LEU A 1085 13.71 -5.37 -15.59
N HIS A 1086 14.01 -6.34 -14.71
CA HIS A 1086 15.30 -7.05 -14.72
C HIS A 1086 15.49 -7.84 -16.02
N TYR A 1087 14.47 -8.59 -16.44
CA TYR A 1087 14.51 -9.41 -17.65
C TYR A 1087 14.66 -8.56 -18.92
N LEU A 1088 13.93 -7.43 -19.02
CA LEU A 1088 14.05 -6.50 -20.15
C LEU A 1088 15.48 -5.96 -20.29
N VAL A 1089 16.12 -5.58 -19.17
CA VAL A 1089 17.51 -5.09 -19.18
C VAL A 1089 18.52 -6.22 -19.39
N ASN A 1090 18.22 -7.45 -18.97
CA ASN A 1090 19.05 -8.64 -19.29
C ASN A 1090 19.07 -8.92 -20.81
N ILE A 1091 17.95 -8.73 -21.51
CA ILE A 1091 17.89 -8.86 -22.98
C ILE A 1091 18.73 -7.75 -23.66
N ILE A 1092 18.70 -6.52 -23.14
CA ILE A 1092 19.63 -5.46 -23.58
C ILE A 1092 21.09 -5.89 -23.36
N ALA A 1093 21.42 -6.44 -22.20
CA ALA A 1093 22.78 -6.90 -21.92
C ALA A 1093 23.22 -8.01 -22.88
N ALA A 1094 22.35 -8.99 -23.18
CA ALA A 1094 22.60 -10.06 -24.14
C ALA A 1094 22.87 -9.53 -25.55
N TRP A 1095 22.06 -8.56 -25.99
CA TRP A 1095 22.26 -7.87 -27.27
C TRP A 1095 23.61 -7.15 -27.34
N LEU A 1096 24.01 -6.44 -26.28
CA LEU A 1096 25.32 -5.77 -26.23
C LEU A 1096 26.49 -6.77 -26.23
N VAL A 1097 26.36 -7.94 -25.60
CA VAL A 1097 27.36 -9.03 -25.67
C VAL A 1097 27.49 -9.59 -27.09
N ILE A 1098 26.38 -9.78 -27.81
CA ILE A 1098 26.41 -10.19 -29.24
C ILE A 1098 27.15 -9.14 -30.07
N LEU A 1099 26.89 -7.86 -29.84
CA LEU A 1099 27.59 -6.77 -30.55
C LEU A 1099 29.09 -6.71 -30.22
N HIS A 1100 29.50 -6.98 -28.98
CA HIS A 1100 30.92 -7.19 -28.66
C HIS A 1100 31.51 -8.39 -29.44
N ALA A 1101 30.80 -9.52 -29.52
CA ALA A 1101 31.28 -10.72 -30.20
C ALA A 1101 31.46 -10.51 -31.72
N THR A 1102 30.59 -9.72 -32.38
CA THR A 1102 30.75 -9.40 -33.81
C THR A 1102 32.01 -8.56 -34.13
N SER A 1103 32.63 -7.91 -33.14
CA SER A 1103 33.91 -7.21 -33.32
C SER A 1103 35.13 -8.14 -33.29
N THR A 1104 34.99 -9.35 -32.75
CA THR A 1104 36.10 -10.31 -32.58
C THR A 1104 36.11 -11.35 -33.69
N SER A 1105 37.24 -11.49 -34.40
CA SER A 1105 37.46 -12.62 -35.31
C SER A 1105 37.41 -13.94 -34.54
N TRP A 1106 36.57 -14.88 -35.00
CA TRP A 1106 36.39 -16.21 -34.37
C TRP A 1106 37.69 -17.02 -34.25
N ALA A 1107 38.72 -16.71 -35.05
CA ALA A 1107 40.06 -17.29 -34.92
C ALA A 1107 40.64 -17.15 -33.49
N SER A 1108 40.30 -16.06 -32.77
CA SER A 1108 40.74 -15.84 -31.39
C SER A 1108 40.04 -16.75 -30.36
N ILE A 1109 39.01 -17.51 -30.76
CA ILE A 1109 38.33 -18.51 -29.92
C ILE A 1109 38.85 -19.93 -30.23
N GLY A 1110 39.25 -20.21 -31.48
CA GLY A 1110 39.99 -21.45 -31.82
C GLY A 1110 41.30 -21.57 -31.04
N ALA A 1111 42.11 -20.50 -31.07
CA ALA A 1111 43.35 -20.36 -30.31
C ALA A 1111 43.17 -20.33 -28.76
N MET A 1112 41.94 -20.49 -28.26
CA MET A 1112 41.62 -20.61 -26.84
C MET A 1112 41.63 -22.07 -26.37
N PHE A 1113 41.35 -23.01 -27.30
CA PHE A 1113 41.35 -24.46 -27.08
C PHE A 1113 42.70 -25.10 -27.40
N GLU A 1114 43.40 -24.66 -28.46
CA GLU A 1114 44.70 -25.20 -28.86
C GLU A 1114 45.82 -24.84 -27.88
N GLY A 1115 46.01 -25.71 -26.89
CA GLY A 1115 47.16 -25.66 -25.98
C GLY A 1115 48.34 -26.46 -26.52
N ASN A 1116 49.30 -25.77 -27.15
CA ASN A 1116 50.68 -26.22 -27.31
C ASN A 1116 50.88 -27.54 -28.11
N ALA A 1117 50.66 -27.48 -29.42
CA ALA A 1117 51.16 -28.45 -30.41
C ALA A 1117 52.05 -27.73 -31.45
N ASP A 1118 52.97 -28.45 -32.08
CA ASP A 1118 54.14 -27.84 -32.75
C ASP A 1118 53.86 -27.08 -34.05
N LYS A 1119 54.75 -26.12 -34.32
CA LYS A 1119 54.87 -25.46 -35.62
C LYS A 1119 55.34 -26.47 -36.68
N ASN A 1120 54.42 -27.01 -37.49
CA ASN A 1120 54.66 -27.23 -38.92
C ASN A 1120 53.40 -27.68 -39.68
N LYS A 1121 52.81 -26.75 -40.44
CA LYS A 1121 52.27 -26.93 -41.80
C LYS A 1121 51.57 -25.66 -42.30
N GLU A 1122 52.27 -24.90 -43.14
CA GLU A 1122 51.61 -23.96 -44.06
C GLU A 1122 51.19 -24.72 -45.32
N CYS A 1123 49.93 -25.12 -45.42
CA CYS A 1123 49.21 -25.19 -46.70
C CYS A 1123 47.70 -25.28 -46.45
N GLU A 1124 46.91 -24.88 -47.45
CA GLU A 1124 45.45 -25.02 -47.54
C GLU A 1124 44.60 -24.63 -46.31
N ILE A 1125 44.00 -23.43 -46.35
CA ILE A 1125 42.54 -23.22 -46.23
C ILE A 1125 42.23 -21.84 -46.83
N ALA A 1126 41.79 -21.84 -48.09
CA ALA A 1126 41.46 -20.62 -48.84
C ALA A 1126 39.97 -20.54 -49.23
N TYR A 1127 39.09 -21.34 -48.59
CA TYR A 1127 37.69 -21.49 -49.02
C TYR A 1127 36.59 -21.40 -47.94
N LEU A 1128 36.94 -21.20 -46.65
CA LEU A 1128 35.96 -21.12 -45.55
C LEU A 1128 35.69 -19.67 -45.09
N ARG A 1129 35.16 -18.82 -45.99
CA ARG A 1129 34.80 -17.41 -45.69
C ARG A 1129 33.30 -17.12 -45.50
N ARG A 1130 32.43 -18.14 -45.46
CA ARG A 1130 30.95 -17.96 -45.35
C ARG A 1130 30.19 -18.98 -44.47
N ALA A 1131 30.76 -19.35 -43.32
CA ALA A 1131 30.06 -19.94 -42.17
C ALA A 1131 30.92 -19.66 -40.91
N PRO A 1132 30.37 -19.60 -39.67
CA PRO A 1132 29.02 -19.99 -39.25
C PRO A 1132 28.17 -18.85 -38.65
N ILE A 1133 26.88 -19.11 -38.42
CA ILE A 1133 26.05 -18.45 -37.37
C ILE A 1133 25.34 -19.50 -36.49
N CYS A 1134 25.24 -20.76 -36.93
CA CYS A 1134 24.29 -21.75 -36.42
C CYS A 1134 24.75 -22.62 -35.22
N ILE A 1135 25.89 -22.31 -34.58
CA ILE A 1135 26.51 -23.21 -33.56
C ILE A 1135 26.16 -22.81 -32.11
N LEU A 1136 25.51 -21.66 -31.89
CA LEU A 1136 25.07 -21.17 -30.58
C LEU A 1136 23.53 -21.16 -30.39
N LEU A 1137 22.81 -21.94 -31.20
CA LEU A 1137 21.34 -22.11 -31.10
C LEU A 1137 20.91 -23.59 -31.01
N PRO A 1138 21.18 -24.26 -29.88
CA PRO A 1138 20.28 -25.27 -29.33
C PRO A 1138 19.38 -24.69 -28.22
N SER A 1139 18.16 -25.23 -28.11
CA SER A 1139 17.26 -25.09 -26.95
C SER A 1139 16.92 -23.67 -26.43
N LEU A 1140 16.79 -22.69 -27.31
CA LEU A 1140 15.85 -21.56 -27.09
C LEU A 1140 14.39 -22.07 -27.32
N HIS A 1141 14.00 -23.11 -26.58
CA HIS A 1141 12.67 -23.71 -26.68
C HIS A 1141 11.60 -22.85 -25.98
N LEU A 1142 10.35 -23.05 -26.40
CA LEU A 1142 9.17 -22.20 -26.20
C LEU A 1142 8.88 -21.70 -24.78
N SER A 1143 9.49 -22.25 -23.72
CA SER A 1143 9.19 -21.94 -22.31
C SER A 1143 9.09 -20.44 -22.02
N ALA A 1144 10.12 -19.64 -22.29
CA ALA A 1144 10.10 -18.21 -21.95
C ALA A 1144 9.02 -17.41 -22.71
N ALA A 1145 8.73 -17.78 -23.97
CA ALA A 1145 7.65 -17.18 -24.74
C ALA A 1145 6.28 -17.63 -24.23
N ALA A 1146 6.13 -18.91 -23.88
CA ALA A 1146 4.93 -19.48 -23.29
C ALA A 1146 4.61 -18.87 -21.91
N THR A 1147 5.62 -18.62 -21.06
CA THR A 1147 5.44 -17.94 -19.77
C THR A 1147 4.96 -16.49 -19.98
N ILE A 1148 5.52 -15.76 -20.95
CA ILE A 1148 5.05 -14.40 -21.28
C ILE A 1148 3.62 -14.43 -21.83
N ILE A 1149 3.30 -15.35 -22.75
CA ILE A 1149 1.97 -15.47 -23.35
C ILE A 1149 0.93 -15.88 -22.29
N ALA A 1150 1.22 -16.89 -21.46
CA ALA A 1150 0.33 -17.36 -20.40
C ALA A 1150 0.10 -16.30 -19.31
N ALA A 1151 1.12 -15.54 -18.92
CA ALA A 1151 1.01 -14.49 -17.90
C ALA A 1151 0.25 -13.23 -18.36
N THR A 1152 -0.04 -13.06 -19.65
CA THR A 1152 -0.68 -11.82 -20.15
C THR A 1152 -2.19 -11.90 -20.39
N GLY A 1153 -2.76 -13.11 -20.50
CA GLY A 1153 -4.22 -13.36 -20.61
C GLY A 1153 -4.95 -12.85 -21.86
N ILE A 1154 -4.56 -11.70 -22.41
CA ILE A 1154 -5.23 -10.97 -23.48
C ILE A 1154 -4.23 -10.64 -24.59
N ALA A 1155 -4.63 -10.86 -25.84
CA ALA A 1155 -3.72 -10.87 -26.98
C ALA A 1155 -3.17 -9.49 -27.37
N THR A 1156 -1.86 -9.28 -27.18
CA THR A 1156 -1.14 -8.18 -27.84
C THR A 1156 -0.54 -8.66 -29.16
N ALA A 1157 -1.24 -8.35 -30.26
CA ALA A 1157 -0.79 -8.67 -31.61
C ALA A 1157 0.62 -8.13 -31.93
N THR A 1158 1.09 -7.11 -31.21
CA THR A 1158 2.46 -6.56 -31.33
C THR A 1158 3.54 -7.51 -30.83
N ILE A 1159 3.34 -8.21 -29.71
CA ILE A 1159 4.32 -9.19 -29.20
C ILE A 1159 4.35 -10.40 -30.14
N ILE A 1160 3.17 -10.89 -30.55
CA ILE A 1160 3.06 -11.96 -31.55
C ILE A 1160 3.72 -11.53 -32.86
N ALA A 1161 3.51 -10.30 -33.34
CA ALA A 1161 4.16 -9.78 -34.55
C ALA A 1161 5.69 -9.65 -34.41
N ILE A 1162 6.22 -9.31 -33.24
CA ILE A 1162 7.66 -9.29 -32.99
C ILE A 1162 8.24 -10.72 -33.02
N VAL A 1163 7.63 -11.67 -32.31
CA VAL A 1163 8.07 -13.07 -32.27
C VAL A 1163 7.95 -13.71 -33.65
N THR A 1164 6.80 -13.59 -34.31
CA THR A 1164 6.60 -14.14 -35.67
C THR A 1164 7.41 -13.43 -36.75
N ALA A 1165 7.80 -12.15 -36.57
CA ALA A 1165 8.78 -11.52 -37.46
C ALA A 1165 10.20 -12.07 -37.23
N ILE A 1166 10.59 -12.35 -35.98
CA ILE A 1166 11.86 -13.01 -35.65
C ILE A 1166 11.88 -14.43 -36.23
N ASP A 1167 10.84 -15.23 -35.98
CA ASP A 1167 10.69 -16.58 -36.55
C ASP A 1167 10.64 -16.54 -38.08
N SER A 1168 9.93 -15.58 -38.70
CA SER A 1168 9.92 -15.41 -40.15
C SER A 1168 11.29 -15.03 -40.71
N LEU A 1169 12.08 -14.21 -40.00
CA LEU A 1169 13.47 -13.93 -40.39
C LEU A 1169 14.34 -15.21 -40.30
N ILE A 1170 14.21 -15.98 -39.21
CA ILE A 1170 14.93 -17.25 -39.01
C ILE A 1170 14.54 -18.25 -40.11
N PHE A 1171 13.25 -18.44 -40.38
CA PHE A 1171 12.74 -19.36 -41.40
C PHE A 1171 13.10 -18.92 -42.82
N THR A 1172 13.13 -17.60 -43.09
CA THR A 1172 13.62 -17.05 -44.37
C THR A 1172 15.13 -17.26 -44.53
N CYS A 1173 15.90 -17.18 -43.45
CA CYS A 1173 17.34 -17.47 -43.45
C CYS A 1173 17.60 -18.96 -43.73
N VAL A 1174 16.91 -19.86 -43.03
CA VAL A 1174 17.02 -21.33 -43.18
C VAL A 1174 16.53 -21.82 -44.55
N SER A 1175 15.41 -21.28 -45.06
CA SER A 1175 14.88 -21.67 -46.38
C SER A 1175 15.74 -21.18 -47.55
N ARG A 1176 16.37 -19.99 -47.43
CA ARG A 1176 17.42 -19.58 -48.38
C ARG A 1176 18.62 -20.52 -48.34
N PHE A 1177 19.05 -20.95 -47.15
CA PHE A 1177 20.15 -21.91 -46.99
C PHE A 1177 19.84 -23.24 -47.70
N ARG A 1178 18.67 -23.84 -47.44
CA ARG A 1178 18.22 -25.08 -48.13
C ARG A 1178 18.16 -24.93 -49.65
N LYS A 1179 17.74 -23.78 -50.19
CA LYS A 1179 17.75 -23.54 -51.65
C LYS A 1179 19.14 -23.35 -52.27
N THR A 1180 20.17 -23.08 -51.47
CA THR A 1180 21.57 -23.03 -51.93
C THR A 1180 22.37 -24.31 -51.65
N SER A 1181 21.78 -25.31 -50.98
CA SER A 1181 22.36 -26.64 -50.73
C SER A 1181 21.77 -27.73 -51.63
N GLY A 1182 21.20 -27.35 -52.77
CA GLY A 1182 20.54 -28.24 -53.75
C GLY A 1182 21.26 -28.32 -55.10
N MET A 1183 22.46 -27.76 -55.21
CA MET A 1183 23.41 -27.90 -56.32
C MET A 1183 24.81 -27.91 -55.72
N TYR A 1184 25.63 -28.87 -56.17
CA TYR A 1184 26.86 -29.36 -55.53
C TYR A 1184 26.61 -30.16 -54.25
#